data_AF-A0A8T6IJB7-F1
#
_entry.id   AF-A0A8T6IJB7-F1
#
_cell.length_a   1.000
_cell.length_b   1.000
_cell.length_c   1.000
_cell.angle_alpha   90.00
_cell.angle_beta   90.00
_cell.angle_gamma   90.00
#
_symmetry.space_group_name_H-M   'P 1'
#
loop_
_entity.id
_entity.type
_entity.pdbx_description
1 polymer ?
#
loop_
_entity_poly.entity_id
_entity_poly.type
_entity_poly.pdbx_seq_one_letter_code
_entity_poly.pdbx_strand_id
1 'polypeptide(L)'
;MEKTFKINDVPLADLLQQAAQGELQLPDFQRGWVWDDRHIVSLLASISLSFPIGAVMTLATGNPRVKFRPRLLEGVKLVTPKEPGLLLLDGQQRLTSLYFALRSPDPVITRDTRGRTVGRHYYADINRCIGPDPYSNREDEGLVSIPESRLVTTDFGRKVTLDLRTREDEIAGEMFPLDIVFDPDKTMDWQLEYLSSTAGDQNRIEKWKAFYKTIVTPFLRYQVPTIELSKDTSKEAVCQVFEKVNTGGVSLTVFELLTATYAADDFDLREDWQKREARFGNYPVLANVEAPQFLQAVTLLTTYDRRMSHLNEPVPPAVACKRRDILQLQVEDYRKWADPVADGLCRAVEFLHGEYIFAARDVPYPTQLVPLGAIFAVLGNQAHNYAALQKIRQWFWCGVFGEMYGGSTETRFAFDLPECVDWVLGEGAQPRTVTEAQFQAERLLTLRTRISAAYKGLYALQMKRGSRDFKSGVKLESNVYFDNSIDIHHVFPRSWCVKNDVERRVADSVVNKTPIDSHTNRLIGGSAPSKYLERLEEQYSIETQDLDSILLSHDINPSALRSDDFPSYFNERFERMVKLIEHATGKAANRSRDRDESPFASKEALEDRLGSLIAAGERDTLEFKSTGRKNLYTGNRDPAIEWSVVKAIAAFRNTDGGELVIGIDDMGQPVGIEEDYPFVKSHNRDGWELWLNNLISMTLGKIEATAITPRYCEVDGTTVAYIKFSPGSAPVFATPTKSATPAKGSRSAGEDKFFYVRTGNATQQLVGSDLLDYTKKHWPN
;
A
#
# COMPACT_ATOMS: atom_id res chain seq x y z
N MET A 1 -3.47 -33.47 -13.11
CA MET A 1 -3.32 -32.34 -14.05
C MET A 1 -2.36 -32.78 -15.13
N GLU A 2 -2.79 -32.78 -16.38
CA GLU A 2 -1.88 -32.96 -17.53
C GLU A 2 -0.93 -31.76 -17.61
N LYS A 3 0.31 -31.99 -18.07
CA LYS A 3 1.27 -30.90 -18.27
C LYS A 3 0.75 -29.99 -19.38
N THR A 4 0.59 -28.70 -19.10
CA THR A 4 0.14 -27.67 -20.06
C THR A 4 1.25 -27.15 -20.97
N PHE A 5 2.46 -27.71 -20.86
CA PHE A 5 3.65 -27.29 -21.61
C PHE A 5 4.54 -28.49 -21.97
N LYS A 6 5.35 -28.32 -23.01
CA LYS A 6 6.38 -29.26 -23.47
C LYS A 6 7.77 -28.62 -23.34
N ILE A 7 8.77 -29.44 -23.04
CA ILE A 7 10.19 -29.02 -23.07
C ILE A 7 10.86 -29.84 -24.16
N ASN A 8 11.45 -29.16 -25.13
CA ASN A 8 12.13 -29.76 -26.27
C ASN A 8 13.50 -29.10 -26.45
N ASP A 9 14.48 -29.84 -26.98
CA ASP A 9 15.71 -29.26 -27.50
C ASP A 9 15.56 -29.07 -29.01
N VAL A 10 15.49 -27.81 -29.45
CA VAL A 10 15.25 -27.47 -30.86
C VAL A 10 16.55 -26.98 -31.49
N PRO A 11 16.96 -27.47 -32.66
CA PRO A 11 18.13 -26.94 -33.37
C PRO A 11 18.00 -25.43 -33.61
N LEU A 12 19.08 -24.68 -33.35
CA LEU A 12 19.09 -23.22 -33.58
C LEU A 12 18.74 -22.88 -35.04
N ALA A 13 19.26 -23.67 -35.99
CA ALA A 13 18.97 -23.53 -37.41
C ALA A 13 17.45 -23.55 -37.70
N ASP A 14 16.72 -24.45 -37.04
CA ASP A 14 15.27 -24.62 -37.22
C ASP A 14 14.50 -23.44 -36.65
N LEU A 15 14.87 -22.94 -35.46
CA LEU A 15 14.23 -21.76 -34.86
C LEU A 15 14.41 -20.52 -35.74
N LEU A 16 15.63 -20.30 -36.26
CA LEU A 16 15.92 -19.18 -37.16
C LEU A 16 15.23 -19.34 -38.51
N GLN A 17 15.10 -20.57 -39.01
CA GLN A 17 14.34 -20.87 -40.23
C GLN A 17 12.84 -20.62 -40.05
N GLN A 18 12.27 -21.01 -38.91
CA GLN A 18 10.87 -20.75 -38.57
C GLN A 18 10.59 -19.24 -38.47
N ALA A 19 11.51 -18.47 -37.87
CA ALA A 19 11.42 -17.02 -37.85
C ALA A 19 11.48 -16.42 -39.27
N ALA A 20 12.44 -16.87 -40.10
CA ALA A 20 12.59 -16.42 -41.49
C ALA A 20 11.33 -16.64 -42.35
N GLN A 21 10.61 -17.74 -42.09
CA GLN A 21 9.40 -18.12 -42.82
C GLN A 21 8.11 -17.53 -42.21
N GLY A 22 8.19 -16.78 -41.10
CA GLY A 22 7.03 -16.26 -40.39
C GLY A 22 6.23 -17.31 -39.61
N GLU A 23 6.77 -18.52 -39.39
CA GLU A 23 6.14 -19.54 -38.55
C GLU A 23 6.27 -19.19 -37.06
N LEU A 24 7.43 -18.65 -36.67
CA LEU A 24 7.71 -18.13 -35.35
C LEU A 24 7.65 -16.59 -35.41
N GLN A 25 6.74 -15.98 -34.66
CA GLN A 25 6.56 -14.53 -34.61
C GLN A 25 6.57 -14.02 -33.17
N LEU A 26 6.68 -12.71 -32.98
CA LEU A 26 6.55 -12.04 -31.69
C LEU A 26 5.08 -11.65 -31.47
N PRO A 27 4.56 -11.70 -30.25
CA PRO A 27 3.34 -10.98 -29.94
C PRO A 27 3.60 -9.46 -29.91
N ASP A 28 2.65 -8.65 -30.40
CA ASP A 28 2.82 -7.19 -30.56
C ASP A 28 2.96 -6.42 -29.23
N PHE A 29 2.71 -7.07 -28.09
CA PHE A 29 2.92 -6.50 -26.76
C PHE A 29 4.36 -6.59 -26.25
N GLN A 30 5.24 -7.31 -26.96
CA GLN A 30 6.66 -7.31 -26.64
C GLN A 30 7.33 -6.02 -27.10
N ARG A 31 8.31 -5.56 -26.30
CA ARG A 31 9.06 -4.33 -26.58
C ARG A 31 9.83 -4.42 -27.89
N GLY A 32 10.35 -3.29 -28.36
CA GLY A 32 11.35 -3.30 -29.43
C GLY A 32 12.60 -4.07 -29.03
N TRP A 33 13.40 -4.47 -30.02
CA TRP A 33 14.73 -5.02 -29.80
C TRP A 33 15.70 -3.89 -29.37
N VAL A 34 16.52 -4.13 -28.34
CA VAL A 34 17.34 -3.10 -27.68
C VAL A 34 18.75 -3.54 -27.30
N TRP A 35 19.19 -4.73 -27.73
CA TRP A 35 20.54 -5.22 -27.44
C TRP A 35 21.61 -4.41 -28.16
N ASP A 36 22.68 -4.10 -27.42
CA ASP A 36 23.86 -3.44 -27.96
C ASP A 36 24.81 -4.44 -28.64
N ASP A 37 25.78 -3.91 -29.39
CA ASP A 37 26.75 -4.68 -30.16
C ASP A 37 27.53 -5.70 -29.30
N ARG A 38 27.84 -5.34 -28.05
CA ARG A 38 28.63 -6.19 -27.15
C ARG A 38 27.84 -7.42 -26.72
N HIS A 39 26.55 -7.26 -26.40
CA HIS A 39 25.69 -8.40 -26.06
C HIS A 39 25.55 -9.38 -27.24
N ILE A 40 25.53 -8.89 -28.47
CA ILE A 40 25.43 -9.73 -29.67
C ILE A 40 26.72 -10.55 -29.85
N VAL A 41 27.90 -9.92 -29.76
CA VAL A 41 29.19 -10.62 -29.85
C VAL A 41 29.33 -11.68 -28.74
N SER A 42 28.99 -11.33 -27.49
CA SER A 42 29.05 -12.26 -26.36
C SER A 42 28.10 -13.46 -26.54
N LEU A 43 26.91 -13.24 -27.11
CA LEU A 43 25.97 -14.32 -27.45
C LEU A 43 26.53 -15.25 -28.52
N LEU A 44 27.11 -14.71 -29.60
CA LEU A 44 27.74 -15.50 -30.65
C LEU A 44 28.92 -16.31 -30.11
N ALA A 45 29.74 -15.72 -29.24
CA ALA A 45 30.87 -16.39 -28.59
C ALA A 45 30.39 -17.57 -27.75
N SER A 46 29.34 -17.36 -26.94
CA SER A 46 28.71 -18.41 -26.13
C SER A 46 28.23 -19.59 -26.97
N ILE A 47 27.57 -19.34 -28.11
CA ILE A 47 27.10 -20.41 -29.02
C ILE A 47 28.27 -21.15 -29.65
N SER A 48 29.29 -20.42 -30.12
CA SER A 48 30.47 -21.05 -30.72
C SER A 48 31.17 -21.99 -29.72
N LEU A 49 31.15 -21.66 -28.42
CA LEU A 49 31.73 -22.45 -27.33
C LEU A 49 30.79 -23.56 -26.82
N SER A 50 29.60 -23.69 -27.42
CA SER A 50 28.54 -24.60 -26.96
C SER A 50 28.09 -24.34 -25.52
N PHE A 51 28.22 -23.11 -25.04
CA PHE A 51 27.74 -22.68 -23.73
C PHE A 51 26.23 -22.41 -23.75
N PRO A 52 25.51 -22.69 -22.67
CA PRO A 52 24.06 -22.50 -22.61
C PRO A 52 23.70 -21.00 -22.65
N ILE A 53 22.91 -20.59 -23.65
CA ILE A 53 22.41 -19.22 -23.79
C ILE A 53 21.06 -18.98 -23.08
N GLY A 54 20.60 -19.96 -22.29
CA GLY A 54 19.28 -20.00 -21.65
C GLY A 54 18.18 -20.58 -22.55
N ALA A 55 17.03 -20.89 -21.95
CA ALA A 55 15.87 -21.40 -22.69
C ALA A 55 15.14 -20.29 -23.47
N VAL A 56 14.38 -20.67 -24.50
CA VAL A 56 13.39 -19.82 -25.17
C VAL A 56 11.99 -20.34 -24.88
N MET A 57 11.00 -19.45 -24.91
CA MET A 57 9.63 -19.83 -24.59
C MET A 57 8.69 -19.47 -25.71
N THR A 58 7.84 -20.41 -26.11
CA THR A 58 6.89 -20.24 -27.22
C THR A 58 5.47 -20.58 -26.80
N LEU A 59 4.49 -20.04 -27.50
CA LEU A 59 3.06 -20.35 -27.37
C LEU A 59 2.57 -20.90 -28.71
N ALA A 60 2.01 -22.11 -28.71
CA ALA A 60 1.31 -22.65 -29.87
C ALA A 60 0.04 -21.85 -30.16
N THR A 61 -0.13 -21.44 -31.42
CA THR A 61 -1.28 -20.65 -31.87
C THR A 61 -2.43 -21.57 -32.36
N GLY A 62 -3.53 -20.96 -32.82
CA GLY A 62 -4.67 -21.71 -33.36
C GLY A 62 -5.84 -21.91 -32.38
N ASN A 63 -5.82 -21.25 -31.23
CA ASN A 63 -6.98 -21.15 -30.34
C ASN A 63 -7.71 -19.81 -30.59
N PRO A 64 -8.98 -19.82 -31.07
CA PRO A 64 -9.74 -18.59 -31.32
C PRO A 64 -9.95 -17.73 -30.07
N ARG A 65 -9.89 -18.32 -28.87
CA ARG A 65 -10.09 -17.64 -27.58
C ARG A 65 -8.83 -16.95 -27.05
N VAL A 66 -7.66 -17.24 -27.61
CA VAL A 66 -6.38 -16.65 -27.21
C VAL A 66 -5.69 -16.12 -28.46
N LYS A 67 -6.06 -14.90 -28.85
CA LYS A 67 -5.45 -14.18 -29.97
C LYS A 67 -4.57 -13.06 -29.46
N PHE A 68 -3.34 -13.02 -29.95
CA PHE A 68 -2.45 -11.87 -29.83
C PHE A 68 -2.10 -11.42 -31.24
N ARG A 69 -2.07 -10.10 -31.47
CA ARG A 69 -1.62 -9.58 -32.75
C ARG A 69 -0.16 -10.02 -32.98
N PRO A 70 0.15 -10.69 -34.10
CA PRO A 70 1.50 -11.14 -34.35
C PRO A 70 2.32 -10.04 -35.05
N ARG A 71 3.61 -10.02 -34.76
CA ARG A 71 4.61 -9.12 -35.33
C ARG A 71 5.84 -9.95 -35.69
N LEU A 72 6.40 -9.70 -36.87
CA LEU A 72 7.64 -10.37 -37.29
C LEU A 72 8.82 -10.01 -36.37
N LEU A 73 9.80 -10.90 -36.27
CA LEU A 73 11.10 -10.52 -35.71
C LEU A 73 11.69 -9.41 -36.59
N GLU A 74 12.42 -8.50 -35.95
CA GLU A 74 13.03 -7.39 -36.67
C GLU A 74 13.98 -7.92 -37.77
N GLY A 75 13.94 -7.29 -38.94
CA GLY A 75 14.71 -7.73 -40.12
C GLY A 75 14.02 -8.77 -41.00
N VAL A 76 13.05 -9.53 -40.49
CA VAL A 76 12.30 -10.50 -41.30
C VAL A 76 11.36 -9.77 -42.25
N LYS A 77 11.48 -10.04 -43.55
CA LYS A 77 10.61 -9.51 -44.61
C LYS A 77 9.91 -10.68 -45.29
N LEU A 78 8.58 -10.74 -45.18
CA LEU A 78 7.77 -11.73 -45.89
C LEU A 78 7.15 -11.11 -47.14
N VAL A 79 7.18 -11.84 -48.25
CA VAL A 79 6.49 -11.45 -49.49
C VAL A 79 4.97 -11.48 -49.31
N THR A 80 4.48 -12.44 -48.52
CA THR A 80 3.07 -12.62 -48.20
C THR A 80 2.91 -12.75 -46.68
N PRO A 81 1.97 -12.03 -46.05
CA PRO A 81 1.65 -12.23 -44.64
C PRO A 81 1.32 -13.70 -44.35
N LYS A 82 1.89 -14.23 -43.26
CA LYS A 82 1.66 -15.60 -42.82
C LYS A 82 1.19 -15.58 -41.37
N GLU A 83 0.15 -16.35 -41.06
CA GLU A 83 -0.26 -16.60 -39.68
C GLU A 83 0.80 -17.47 -38.98
N PRO A 84 1.28 -17.08 -37.79
CA PRO A 84 2.28 -17.87 -37.07
C PRO A 84 1.67 -19.14 -36.49
N GLY A 85 2.44 -20.23 -36.46
CA GLY A 85 2.13 -21.41 -35.63
C GLY A 85 2.64 -21.28 -34.20
N LEU A 86 3.64 -20.41 -33.97
CA LEU A 86 4.26 -20.17 -32.68
C LEU A 86 4.45 -18.67 -32.42
N LEU A 87 4.14 -18.23 -31.20
CA LEU A 87 4.49 -16.90 -30.68
C LEU A 87 5.64 -17.02 -29.67
N LEU A 88 6.74 -16.32 -29.90
CA LEU A 88 7.89 -16.26 -28.99
C LEU A 88 7.56 -15.36 -27.80
N LEU A 89 7.43 -15.94 -26.61
CA LEU A 89 7.12 -15.24 -25.36
C LEU A 89 8.37 -14.79 -24.60
N ASP A 90 9.47 -15.53 -24.69
CA ASP A 90 10.77 -15.15 -24.12
C ASP A 90 11.90 -15.59 -25.06
N GLY A 91 13.00 -14.82 -25.04
CA GLY A 91 14.14 -15.03 -25.92
C GLY A 91 14.16 -14.11 -27.15
N GLN A 92 13.26 -13.13 -27.22
CA GLN A 92 13.19 -12.15 -28.31
C GLN A 92 14.55 -11.54 -28.62
N GLN A 93 15.23 -11.00 -27.60
CA GLN A 93 16.49 -10.28 -27.81
C GLN A 93 17.59 -11.19 -28.36
N ARG A 94 17.65 -12.45 -27.89
CA ARG A 94 18.60 -13.46 -28.34
C ARG A 94 18.30 -13.91 -29.77
N LEU A 95 17.08 -14.38 -30.04
CA LEU A 95 16.73 -14.90 -31.37
C LEU A 95 16.73 -13.83 -32.46
N THR A 96 16.32 -12.60 -32.15
CA THR A 96 16.40 -11.49 -33.12
C THR A 96 17.86 -11.18 -33.47
N SER A 97 18.75 -11.11 -32.47
CA SER A 97 20.18 -10.88 -32.70
C SER A 97 20.82 -11.99 -33.53
N LEU A 98 20.47 -13.25 -33.25
CA LEU A 98 21.00 -14.41 -33.98
C LEU A 98 20.45 -14.50 -35.41
N TYR A 99 19.17 -14.17 -35.62
CA TYR A 99 18.60 -14.12 -36.96
C TYR A 99 19.36 -13.11 -37.83
N PHE A 100 19.57 -11.91 -37.31
CA PHE A 100 20.34 -10.89 -37.99
C PHE A 100 21.79 -11.32 -38.24
N ALA A 101 22.51 -11.74 -37.20
CA ALA A 101 23.93 -12.03 -37.31
C ALA A 101 24.27 -13.28 -38.15
N LEU A 102 23.37 -14.26 -38.22
CA LEU A 102 23.66 -15.60 -38.78
C LEU A 102 22.89 -15.94 -40.06
N ARG A 103 21.94 -15.10 -40.49
CA ARG A 103 21.11 -15.36 -41.69
C ARG A 103 20.81 -14.13 -42.56
N SER A 104 20.85 -12.92 -41.99
CA SER A 104 20.53 -11.71 -42.73
C SER A 104 21.75 -11.18 -43.47
N PRO A 105 21.67 -10.91 -44.78
CA PRO A 105 22.73 -10.19 -45.49
C PRO A 105 22.75 -8.69 -45.14
N ASP A 106 21.64 -8.15 -44.62
CA ASP A 106 21.52 -6.76 -44.18
C ASP A 106 22.30 -6.54 -42.86
N PRO A 107 22.94 -5.38 -42.66
CA PRO A 107 23.64 -5.04 -41.42
C PRO A 107 22.69 -5.00 -40.22
N VAL A 108 23.19 -5.40 -39.06
CA VAL A 108 22.47 -5.37 -37.79
C VAL A 108 22.48 -3.94 -37.24
N ILE A 109 21.32 -3.30 -37.17
CA ILE A 109 21.17 -1.91 -36.72
C ILE A 109 21.11 -1.85 -35.18
N THR A 110 22.26 -1.97 -34.52
CA THR A 110 22.38 -2.03 -33.06
C THR A 110 22.83 -0.68 -32.44
N ARG A 111 23.17 -0.68 -31.14
CA ARG A 111 23.76 0.46 -30.42
C ARG A 111 25.21 0.16 -30.05
N ASP A 112 26.06 1.18 -30.12
CA ASP A 112 27.41 1.12 -29.56
C ASP A 112 27.40 1.30 -28.03
N THR A 113 28.57 1.18 -27.39
CA THR A 113 28.74 1.39 -25.93
C THR A 113 28.38 2.79 -25.44
N ARG A 114 28.16 3.74 -26.36
CA ARG A 114 27.73 5.12 -26.08
C ARG A 114 26.26 5.35 -26.43
N GLY A 115 25.51 4.31 -26.77
CA GLY A 115 24.09 4.36 -27.09
C GLY A 115 23.75 4.91 -28.48
N ARG A 116 24.75 5.10 -29.36
CA ARG A 116 24.52 5.58 -30.73
C ARG A 116 24.12 4.42 -31.64
N THR A 117 23.15 4.66 -32.52
CA THR A 117 22.74 3.69 -33.53
C THR A 117 23.87 3.46 -34.55
N VAL A 118 24.20 2.19 -34.79
CA VAL A 118 25.27 1.75 -35.70
C VAL A 118 24.84 0.50 -36.47
N GLY A 119 25.18 0.40 -37.75
CA GLY A 119 25.03 -0.83 -38.54
C GLY A 119 26.28 -1.70 -38.47
N ARG A 120 26.10 -3.01 -38.21
CA ARG A 120 27.19 -3.97 -38.00
C ARG A 120 27.03 -5.27 -38.79
N HIS A 121 28.14 -5.83 -39.26
CA HIS A 121 28.25 -7.20 -39.75
C HIS A 121 29.14 -8.01 -38.80
N TYR A 122 28.85 -9.30 -38.64
CA TYR A 122 29.61 -10.16 -37.72
C TYR A 122 30.44 -11.17 -38.49
N TYR A 123 31.72 -11.23 -38.16
CA TYR A 123 32.71 -12.11 -38.80
C TYR A 123 33.44 -12.94 -37.76
N ALA A 124 33.98 -14.08 -38.18
CA ALA A 124 34.91 -14.89 -37.41
C ALA A 124 36.32 -14.82 -38.04
N ASP A 125 37.30 -14.32 -37.29
CA ASP A 125 38.70 -14.38 -37.66
C ASP A 125 39.21 -15.81 -37.51
N ILE A 126 39.57 -16.45 -38.62
CA ILE A 126 39.96 -17.86 -38.65
C ILE A 126 41.15 -18.13 -37.73
N ASN A 127 42.18 -17.28 -37.75
CA ASN A 127 43.40 -17.51 -36.99
C ASN A 127 43.19 -17.35 -35.50
N ARG A 128 42.44 -16.32 -35.11
CA ARG A 128 42.15 -16.05 -33.70
C ARG A 128 41.22 -17.12 -33.11
N CYS A 129 40.26 -17.61 -33.90
CA CYS A 129 39.34 -18.65 -33.47
C CYS A 129 39.97 -20.05 -33.32
N ILE A 130 41.09 -20.35 -34.00
CA ILE A 130 41.82 -21.63 -33.90
C ILE A 130 43.02 -21.59 -32.95
N GLY A 131 43.22 -20.48 -32.23
CA GLY A 131 44.33 -20.28 -31.30
C GLY A 131 44.33 -21.21 -30.07
N PRO A 132 45.43 -21.21 -29.28
CA PRO A 132 45.65 -22.16 -28.19
C PRO A 132 44.71 -21.99 -26.99
N ASP A 133 44.14 -20.79 -26.80
CA ASP A 133 43.11 -20.51 -25.79
C ASP A 133 41.79 -20.09 -26.48
N PRO A 134 40.91 -21.06 -26.79
CA PRO A 134 39.65 -20.76 -27.47
C PRO A 134 38.65 -19.98 -26.59
N TYR A 135 38.84 -19.89 -25.27
CA TYR A 135 37.89 -19.18 -24.40
C TYR A 135 38.09 -17.67 -24.45
N SER A 136 39.29 -17.19 -24.11
CA SER A 136 39.61 -15.76 -24.11
C SER A 136 39.60 -15.17 -25.53
N ASN A 137 40.08 -15.92 -26.51
CA ASN A 137 40.20 -15.41 -27.88
C ASN A 137 38.86 -15.21 -28.57
N ARG A 138 37.77 -15.91 -28.23
CA ARG A 138 36.52 -15.85 -29.00
C ARG A 138 35.67 -14.63 -28.70
N GLU A 139 35.57 -14.22 -27.43
CA GLU A 139 34.74 -13.09 -27.02
C GLU A 139 35.46 -11.74 -27.25
N ASP A 140 36.78 -11.71 -27.07
CA ASP A 140 37.56 -10.46 -27.16
C ASP A 140 38.15 -10.20 -28.55
N GLU A 141 38.48 -11.24 -29.32
CA GLU A 141 39.30 -11.06 -30.52
C GLU A 141 38.84 -11.83 -31.79
N GLY A 142 38.13 -12.95 -31.64
CA GLY A 142 37.85 -13.92 -32.70
C GLY A 142 36.51 -13.71 -33.40
N LEU A 143 35.44 -13.47 -32.65
CA LEU A 143 34.16 -13.04 -33.23
C LEU A 143 34.08 -11.53 -33.17
N VAL A 144 34.08 -10.88 -34.33
CA VAL A 144 34.28 -9.44 -34.44
C VAL A 144 33.08 -8.73 -35.07
N SER A 145 32.82 -7.53 -34.56
CA SER A 145 31.81 -6.62 -35.09
C SER A 145 32.45 -5.63 -36.07
N ILE A 146 32.09 -5.74 -37.34
CA ILE A 146 32.59 -4.93 -38.45
C ILE A 146 31.56 -3.85 -38.81
N PRO A 147 31.97 -2.59 -39.08
CA PRO A 147 31.05 -1.56 -39.54
C PRO A 147 30.28 -1.97 -40.81
N GLU A 148 29.09 -1.39 -41.01
CA GLU A 148 28.26 -1.56 -42.23
C GLU A 148 29.05 -1.35 -43.54
N SER A 149 30.03 -0.44 -43.56
CA SER A 149 30.89 -0.20 -44.73
C SER A 149 31.85 -1.34 -45.06
N ARG A 150 31.98 -2.34 -44.18
CA ARG A 150 32.98 -3.42 -44.22
C ARG A 150 34.44 -2.93 -44.26
N LEU A 151 34.67 -1.69 -43.87
CA LEU A 151 35.99 -1.07 -43.76
C LEU A 151 36.31 -0.77 -42.31
N VAL A 152 37.39 -1.36 -41.79
CA VAL A 152 37.95 -1.01 -40.49
C VAL A 152 39.08 -0.03 -40.70
N THR A 153 39.02 1.11 -40.01
CA THR A 153 39.98 2.20 -40.16
C THR A 153 40.53 2.67 -38.81
N THR A 154 41.81 3.06 -38.79
CA THR A 154 42.45 3.78 -37.69
C THR A 154 42.71 5.26 -38.07
N ASP A 155 43.29 6.03 -37.15
CA ASP A 155 43.66 7.44 -37.35
C ASP A 155 42.51 8.34 -37.83
N PHE A 156 41.37 8.28 -37.11
CA PHE A 156 40.15 9.04 -37.43
C PHE A 156 39.64 8.80 -38.87
N GLY A 157 39.73 7.56 -39.35
CA GLY A 157 39.23 7.19 -40.69
C GLY A 157 40.23 7.37 -41.83
N ARG A 158 41.48 7.74 -41.54
CA ARG A 158 42.49 8.03 -42.58
C ARG A 158 43.25 6.81 -43.07
N LYS A 159 43.34 5.75 -42.26
CA LYS A 159 44.10 4.53 -42.61
C LYS A 159 43.19 3.32 -42.53
N VAL A 160 42.97 2.64 -43.65
CA VAL A 160 42.26 1.35 -43.68
C VAL A 160 43.20 0.28 -43.12
N THR A 161 42.74 -0.42 -42.09
CA THR A 161 43.46 -1.53 -41.45
C THR A 161 42.90 -2.90 -41.83
N LEU A 162 41.64 -2.96 -42.26
CA LEU A 162 41.01 -4.16 -42.79
C LEU A 162 39.93 -3.77 -43.80
N ASP A 163 39.95 -4.41 -44.96
CA ASP A 163 38.93 -4.28 -46.02
C ASP A 163 38.24 -5.63 -46.17
N LEU A 164 36.91 -5.64 -46.15
CA LEU A 164 36.07 -6.83 -46.28
C LEU A 164 34.91 -6.59 -47.26
N ARG A 165 35.08 -5.64 -48.20
CA ARG A 165 34.00 -5.28 -49.13
C ARG A 165 33.72 -6.36 -50.17
N THR A 166 34.76 -7.08 -50.60
CA THR A 166 34.62 -8.21 -51.53
C THR A 166 34.99 -9.53 -50.85
N ARG A 167 34.56 -10.64 -51.44
CA ARG A 167 34.89 -11.98 -50.95
C ARG A 167 36.39 -12.26 -51.04
N GLU A 168 37.06 -11.75 -52.06
CA GLU A 168 38.51 -11.85 -52.18
C GLU A 168 39.21 -11.17 -51.00
N ASP A 169 38.72 -10.00 -50.57
CA ASP A 169 39.24 -9.28 -49.40
C ASP A 169 38.97 -10.03 -48.09
N GLU A 170 37.77 -10.61 -47.93
CA GLU A 170 37.43 -11.50 -46.80
C GLU A 170 38.38 -12.70 -46.71
N ILE A 171 38.66 -13.35 -47.85
CA ILE A 171 39.56 -14.50 -47.95
C ILE A 171 41.02 -14.11 -47.73
N ALA A 172 41.44 -12.94 -48.20
CA ALA A 172 42.77 -12.40 -47.99
C ALA A 172 43.00 -12.03 -46.51
N GLY A 173 41.96 -11.49 -45.85
CA GLY A 173 41.94 -11.20 -44.42
C GLY A 173 41.71 -12.42 -43.51
N GLU A 174 41.40 -13.58 -44.08
CA GLU A 174 40.99 -14.80 -43.36
C GLU A 174 39.79 -14.58 -42.41
N MET A 175 38.82 -13.77 -42.87
CA MET A 175 37.63 -13.38 -42.13
C MET A 175 36.38 -14.08 -42.70
N PHE A 176 35.80 -15.01 -41.94
CA PHE A 176 34.62 -15.75 -42.37
C PHE A 176 33.33 -14.99 -41.99
N PRO A 177 32.44 -14.66 -42.95
CA PRO A 177 31.16 -14.00 -42.67
C PRO A 177 30.21 -14.95 -41.93
N LEU A 178 29.64 -14.53 -40.80
CA LEU A 178 28.76 -15.40 -40.00
C LEU A 178 27.33 -15.50 -40.56
N ASP A 179 26.90 -14.56 -41.40
CA ASP A 179 25.55 -14.54 -41.99
C ASP A 179 25.29 -15.70 -42.97
N ILE A 180 26.36 -16.37 -43.42
CA ILE A 180 26.27 -17.54 -44.30
C ILE A 180 26.43 -18.87 -43.56
N VAL A 181 26.67 -18.90 -42.24
CA VAL A 181 27.02 -20.14 -41.52
C VAL A 181 25.95 -21.24 -41.60
N PHE A 182 24.68 -20.85 -41.76
CA PHE A 182 23.54 -21.76 -41.94
C PHE A 182 23.10 -21.92 -43.41
N ASP A 183 23.86 -21.37 -44.35
CA ASP A 183 23.67 -21.48 -45.80
C ASP A 183 24.74 -22.43 -46.36
N PRO A 184 24.42 -23.73 -46.56
CA PRO A 184 25.41 -24.74 -46.97
C PRO A 184 26.06 -24.41 -48.31
N ASP A 185 25.29 -23.86 -49.25
CA ASP A 185 25.77 -23.54 -50.59
C ASP A 185 26.78 -22.38 -50.52
N LYS A 186 26.42 -21.27 -49.85
CA LYS A 186 27.35 -20.13 -49.70
C LYS A 186 28.58 -20.46 -48.85
N THR A 187 28.41 -21.27 -47.80
CA THR A 187 29.55 -21.72 -46.97
C THR A 187 30.51 -22.58 -47.79
N MET A 188 29.98 -23.47 -48.63
CA MET A 188 30.78 -24.32 -49.51
C MET A 188 31.50 -23.48 -50.58
N ASP A 189 30.82 -22.53 -51.22
CA ASP A 189 31.43 -21.62 -52.20
C ASP A 189 32.59 -20.84 -51.57
N TRP A 190 32.36 -20.23 -50.40
CA TRP A 190 33.39 -19.51 -49.66
C TRP A 190 34.59 -20.43 -49.30
N GLN A 191 34.31 -21.66 -48.87
CA GLN A 191 35.34 -22.66 -48.57
C GLN A 191 36.20 -22.98 -49.80
N LEU A 192 35.59 -23.22 -50.96
CA LEU A 192 36.30 -23.59 -52.18
C LEU A 192 37.22 -22.44 -52.64
N GLU A 193 36.74 -21.21 -52.58
CA GLU A 193 37.52 -20.01 -52.89
C GLU A 193 38.66 -19.80 -51.87
N TYR A 194 38.41 -20.00 -50.57
CA TYR A 194 39.44 -19.92 -49.53
C TYR A 194 40.56 -20.95 -49.73
N LEU A 195 40.21 -22.19 -50.08
CA LEU A 195 41.19 -23.27 -50.28
C LEU A 195 41.98 -23.15 -51.60
N SER A 196 41.43 -22.47 -52.61
CA SER A 196 42.06 -22.30 -53.93
C SER A 196 42.87 -21.01 -54.08
N SER A 197 42.70 -20.04 -53.18
CA SER A 197 43.44 -18.77 -53.21
C SER A 197 44.95 -18.96 -52.97
N THR A 198 45.77 -18.30 -53.80
CA THR A 198 47.24 -18.27 -53.71
C THR A 198 47.77 -17.20 -52.74
N ALA A 199 46.91 -16.39 -52.15
CA ALA A 199 47.27 -15.31 -51.23
C ALA A 199 47.35 -15.82 -49.78
N GLY A 200 48.44 -16.46 -49.36
CA GLY A 200 48.66 -16.83 -47.95
C GLY A 200 49.33 -18.18 -47.70
N ASP A 201 49.42 -18.52 -46.41
CA ASP A 201 50.19 -19.62 -45.80
C ASP A 201 49.91 -21.02 -46.39
N GLN A 202 50.92 -21.90 -46.43
CA GLN A 202 50.88 -23.23 -47.06
C GLN A 202 49.95 -24.24 -46.35
N ASN A 203 49.18 -23.81 -45.33
CA ASN A 203 48.42 -24.69 -44.45
C ASN A 203 46.91 -24.38 -44.32
N ARG A 204 46.30 -23.75 -45.34
CA ARG A 204 44.87 -23.38 -45.33
C ARG A 204 43.92 -24.57 -45.12
N ILE A 205 44.28 -25.77 -45.60
CA ILE A 205 43.46 -26.98 -45.39
C ILE A 205 43.35 -27.33 -43.91
N GLU A 206 44.46 -27.31 -43.15
CA GLU A 206 44.42 -27.62 -41.72
C GLU A 206 43.74 -26.51 -40.92
N LYS A 207 43.99 -25.24 -41.27
CA LYS A 207 43.28 -24.10 -40.67
C LYS A 207 41.78 -24.22 -40.85
N TRP A 208 41.31 -24.47 -42.07
CA TRP A 208 39.87 -24.63 -42.33
C TRP A 208 39.28 -25.82 -41.59
N LYS A 209 39.96 -26.98 -41.58
CA LYS A 209 39.50 -28.15 -40.81
C LYS A 209 39.37 -27.83 -39.32
N ALA A 210 40.33 -27.13 -38.74
CA ALA A 210 40.28 -26.69 -37.35
C ALA A 210 39.12 -25.72 -37.14
N PHE A 211 39.03 -24.66 -37.94
CA PHE A 211 37.98 -23.64 -37.88
C PHE A 211 36.57 -24.22 -38.03
N TYR A 212 36.37 -25.08 -39.03
CA TYR A 212 35.09 -25.73 -39.27
C TYR A 212 34.66 -26.59 -38.07
N LYS A 213 35.61 -27.27 -37.43
CA LYS A 213 35.36 -28.06 -36.22
C LYS A 213 35.08 -27.17 -35.01
N THR A 214 35.78 -26.03 -34.85
CA THR A 214 35.74 -25.20 -33.64
C THR A 214 34.70 -24.10 -33.66
N ILE A 215 34.26 -23.63 -34.83
CA ILE A 215 33.30 -22.54 -35.01
C ILE A 215 32.06 -23.03 -35.75
N VAL A 216 32.20 -23.49 -36.99
CA VAL A 216 31.03 -23.83 -37.84
C VAL A 216 30.21 -24.98 -37.24
N THR A 217 30.87 -26.06 -36.82
CA THR A 217 30.19 -27.26 -36.27
C THR A 217 29.39 -26.95 -34.99
N PRO A 218 29.91 -26.20 -34.00
CA PRO A 218 29.13 -25.72 -32.87
C PRO A 218 27.87 -24.96 -33.26
N PHE A 219 27.94 -23.99 -34.20
CA PHE A 219 26.75 -23.28 -34.67
C PHE A 219 25.71 -24.22 -35.30
N LEU A 220 26.14 -25.13 -36.18
CA LEU A 220 25.27 -26.08 -36.86
C LEU A 220 24.60 -27.09 -35.92
N ARG A 221 25.27 -27.48 -34.84
CA ARG A 221 24.79 -28.48 -33.89
C ARG A 221 24.15 -27.89 -32.64
N TYR A 222 24.14 -26.57 -32.50
CA TYR A 222 23.63 -25.92 -31.30
C TYR A 222 22.14 -26.20 -31.13
N GLN A 223 21.77 -26.70 -29.95
CA GLN A 223 20.38 -26.93 -29.57
C GLN A 223 19.96 -25.92 -28.51
N VAL A 224 18.79 -25.32 -28.71
CA VAL A 224 18.22 -24.33 -27.81
C VAL A 224 17.11 -25.01 -27.00
N PRO A 225 17.24 -25.03 -25.65
CA PRO A 225 16.15 -25.50 -24.80
C PRO A 225 14.91 -24.65 -25.03
N THR A 226 13.80 -25.27 -25.42
CA THR A 226 12.55 -24.60 -25.79
C THR A 226 11.41 -25.08 -24.91
N ILE A 227 10.71 -24.14 -24.29
CA ILE A 227 9.51 -24.39 -23.48
C ILE A 227 8.30 -23.95 -24.31
N GLU A 228 7.49 -24.89 -24.76
CA GLU A 228 6.31 -24.64 -25.59
C GLU A 228 5.04 -24.74 -24.74
N LEU A 229 4.29 -23.65 -24.61
CA LEU A 229 2.97 -23.62 -24.00
C LEU A 229 1.91 -24.11 -24.99
N SER A 230 0.98 -24.93 -24.51
CA SER A 230 -0.14 -25.42 -25.32
C SER A 230 -1.03 -24.26 -25.80
N LYS A 231 -1.66 -24.41 -26.96
CA LYS A 231 -2.70 -23.49 -27.46
C LYS A 231 -3.92 -23.37 -26.55
N ASP A 232 -4.14 -24.36 -25.68
CA ASP A 232 -5.22 -24.37 -24.68
C ASP A 232 -4.84 -23.62 -23.39
N THR A 233 -3.62 -23.10 -23.29
CA THR A 233 -3.18 -22.29 -22.15
C THR A 233 -4.02 -21.03 -22.07
N SER A 234 -4.64 -20.77 -20.91
CA SER A 234 -5.46 -19.58 -20.73
C SER A 234 -4.62 -18.31 -20.93
N LYS A 235 -5.26 -17.25 -21.42
CA LYS A 235 -4.61 -15.96 -21.62
C LYS A 235 -3.95 -15.45 -20.35
N GLU A 236 -4.59 -15.59 -19.20
CA GLU A 236 -4.05 -15.22 -17.89
C GLU A 236 -2.79 -16.02 -17.54
N ALA A 237 -2.80 -17.33 -17.79
CA ALA A 237 -1.65 -18.19 -17.55
C ALA A 237 -0.47 -17.82 -18.45
N VAL A 238 -0.70 -17.53 -19.73
CA VAL A 238 0.32 -17.02 -20.66
C VAL A 238 0.93 -15.72 -20.12
N CYS A 239 0.10 -14.80 -19.66
CA CYS A 239 0.54 -13.52 -19.13
C CYS A 239 1.36 -13.67 -17.83
N GLN A 240 0.92 -14.53 -16.91
CA GLN A 240 1.64 -14.79 -15.66
C GLN A 240 2.99 -15.47 -15.91
N VAL A 241 3.04 -16.42 -16.83
CA VAL A 241 4.28 -17.07 -17.23
C VAL A 241 5.22 -16.04 -17.85
N PHE A 242 4.71 -15.19 -18.75
CA PHE A 242 5.46 -14.09 -19.34
C PHE A 242 6.02 -13.14 -18.26
N GLU A 243 5.20 -12.69 -17.31
CA GLU A 243 5.63 -11.79 -16.21
C GLU A 243 6.73 -12.42 -15.35
N LYS A 244 6.60 -13.70 -15.00
CA LYS A 244 7.58 -14.41 -14.16
C LYS A 244 8.91 -14.61 -14.88
N VAL A 245 8.87 -14.92 -16.17
CA VAL A 245 10.07 -15.20 -16.98
C VAL A 245 10.79 -13.90 -17.34
N ASN A 246 10.05 -12.79 -17.56
CA ASN A 246 10.60 -11.48 -17.85
C ASN A 246 10.98 -10.67 -16.60
N THR A 247 11.27 -11.31 -15.46
CA THR A 247 11.59 -10.65 -14.18
C THR A 247 12.86 -9.78 -14.20
N GLY A 248 13.67 -9.85 -15.26
CA GLY A 248 14.79 -8.93 -15.53
C GLY A 248 14.44 -7.69 -16.36
N GLY A 249 13.19 -7.55 -16.80
CA GLY A 249 12.65 -6.40 -17.54
C GLY A 249 11.38 -5.87 -16.88
N VAL A 250 11.03 -4.61 -17.17
CA VAL A 250 9.83 -3.96 -16.59
C VAL A 250 8.57 -4.80 -16.88
N SER A 251 7.84 -5.15 -15.82
CA SER A 251 6.62 -5.96 -15.81
C SER A 251 5.56 -5.52 -16.81
N LEU A 252 4.94 -6.48 -17.52
CA LEU A 252 3.77 -6.18 -18.35
C LEU A 252 2.54 -5.92 -17.45
N THR A 253 1.90 -4.77 -17.63
CA THR A 253 0.71 -4.41 -16.84
C THR A 253 -0.57 -5.01 -17.45
N VAL A 254 -1.66 -5.08 -16.67
CA VAL A 254 -2.99 -5.51 -17.17
C VAL A 254 -3.43 -4.68 -18.38
N PHE A 255 -3.06 -3.40 -18.40
CA PHE A 255 -3.35 -2.48 -19.50
C PHE A 255 -2.64 -2.89 -20.79
N GLU A 256 -1.36 -3.24 -20.74
CA GLU A 256 -0.61 -3.67 -21.93
C GLU A 256 -1.14 -4.99 -22.50
N LEU A 257 -1.58 -5.90 -21.63
CA LEU A 257 -2.21 -7.16 -22.03
C LEU A 257 -3.55 -6.95 -22.73
N LEU A 258 -4.39 -6.05 -22.20
CA LEU A 258 -5.65 -5.69 -22.84
C LEU A 258 -5.41 -4.97 -24.17
N THR A 259 -4.44 -4.06 -24.23
CA THR A 259 -4.07 -3.36 -25.47
C THR A 259 -3.75 -4.36 -26.58
N ALA A 260 -2.96 -5.38 -26.27
CA ALA A 260 -2.60 -6.42 -27.22
C ALA A 260 -3.77 -7.26 -27.72
N THR A 261 -4.77 -7.42 -26.86
CA THR A 261 -5.98 -8.19 -27.17
C THR A 261 -6.88 -7.38 -28.08
N TYR A 262 -7.15 -6.13 -27.70
CA TYR A 262 -8.04 -5.24 -28.47
C TYR A 262 -7.46 -4.87 -29.82
N ALA A 263 -6.12 -4.87 -29.96
CA ALA A 263 -5.47 -4.71 -31.25
C ALA A 263 -5.80 -5.84 -32.23
N ALA A 264 -6.18 -7.04 -31.77
CA ALA A 264 -6.67 -8.11 -32.63
C ALA A 264 -8.10 -7.84 -33.15
N ASP A 265 -8.83 -6.94 -32.50
CA ASP A 265 -10.19 -6.51 -32.85
C ASP A 265 -10.19 -5.07 -33.43
N ASP A 266 -9.06 -4.66 -34.04
CA ASP A 266 -8.84 -3.34 -34.65
C ASP A 266 -9.14 -2.14 -33.72
N PHE A 267 -8.81 -2.28 -32.42
CA PHE A 267 -8.96 -1.20 -31.44
C PHE A 267 -7.66 -0.90 -30.69
N ASP A 268 -7.19 0.34 -30.80
CA ASP A 268 -6.02 0.83 -30.07
C ASP A 268 -6.42 1.41 -28.71
N LEU A 269 -6.30 0.58 -27.67
CA LEU A 269 -6.57 0.98 -26.29
C LEU A 269 -5.59 2.05 -25.78
N ARG A 270 -4.36 2.10 -26.32
CA ARG A 270 -3.35 3.07 -25.89
C ARG A 270 -3.70 4.46 -26.41
N GLU A 271 -4.09 4.55 -27.67
CA GLU A 271 -4.55 5.81 -28.26
C GLU A 271 -5.82 6.33 -27.57
N ASP A 272 -6.79 5.44 -27.27
CA ASP A 272 -8.00 5.83 -26.54
C ASP A 272 -7.68 6.32 -25.11
N TRP A 273 -6.83 5.60 -24.38
CA TRP A 273 -6.38 6.02 -23.05
C TRP A 273 -5.70 7.39 -23.07
N GLN A 274 -4.82 7.66 -24.04
CA GLN A 274 -4.15 8.96 -24.16
C GLN A 274 -5.15 10.12 -24.34
N LYS A 275 -6.23 9.91 -25.10
CA LYS A 275 -7.29 10.91 -25.26
C LYS A 275 -8.01 11.17 -23.93
N ARG A 276 -8.29 10.11 -23.16
CA ARG A 276 -8.92 10.23 -21.84
C ARG A 276 -8.01 10.86 -20.79
N GLU A 277 -6.75 10.47 -20.78
CA GLU A 277 -5.71 11.06 -19.92
C GLU A 277 -5.56 12.55 -20.20
N ALA A 278 -5.55 12.96 -21.47
CA ALA A 278 -5.56 14.38 -21.86
C ALA A 278 -6.83 15.10 -21.37
N ARG A 279 -8.01 14.46 -21.45
CA ARG A 279 -9.25 15.00 -20.89
C ARG A 279 -9.16 15.15 -19.36
N PHE A 280 -8.64 14.16 -18.67
CA PHE A 280 -8.46 14.17 -17.21
C PHE A 280 -7.41 15.18 -16.75
N GLY A 281 -6.44 15.52 -17.58
CA GLY A 281 -5.44 16.57 -17.33
C GLY A 281 -6.05 17.96 -17.06
N ASN A 282 -7.30 18.21 -17.45
CA ASN A 282 -8.02 19.43 -17.12
C ASN A 282 -8.53 19.48 -15.67
N TYR A 283 -8.46 18.36 -14.94
CA TYR A 283 -8.97 18.21 -13.59
C TYR A 283 -7.84 17.78 -12.65
N PRO A 284 -7.28 18.70 -11.84
CA PRO A 284 -6.15 18.39 -10.95
C PRO A 284 -6.43 17.24 -9.96
N VAL A 285 -7.69 16.99 -9.60
CA VAL A 285 -8.15 15.86 -8.78
C VAL A 285 -7.85 14.50 -9.44
N LEU A 286 -7.95 14.42 -10.77
CA LEU A 286 -7.77 13.17 -11.53
C LEU A 286 -6.34 12.95 -12.02
N ALA A 287 -5.39 13.83 -11.69
CA ALA A 287 -4.02 13.78 -12.20
C ALA A 287 -3.27 12.46 -11.91
N ASN A 288 -3.66 11.74 -10.85
CA ASN A 288 -3.08 10.45 -10.47
C ASN A 288 -3.96 9.25 -10.86
N VAL A 289 -4.99 9.44 -11.69
CA VAL A 289 -5.81 8.32 -12.18
C VAL A 289 -5.08 7.63 -13.31
N GLU A 290 -4.72 6.37 -13.09
CA GLU A 290 -3.99 5.57 -14.06
C GLU A 290 -4.91 4.62 -14.84
N ALA A 291 -4.44 4.14 -15.98
CA ALA A 291 -5.21 3.23 -16.85
C ALA A 291 -5.77 1.99 -16.13
N PRO A 292 -5.07 1.34 -15.19
CA PRO A 292 -5.64 0.21 -14.44
C PRO A 292 -6.87 0.58 -13.61
N GLN A 293 -6.89 1.75 -12.97
CA GLN A 293 -8.03 2.22 -12.17
C GLN A 293 -9.23 2.55 -13.07
N PHE A 294 -8.97 3.18 -14.21
CA PHE A 294 -10.00 3.42 -15.21
C PHE A 294 -10.61 2.11 -15.73
N LEU A 295 -9.75 1.13 -16.09
CA LEU A 295 -10.19 -0.19 -16.51
C LEU A 295 -10.96 -0.94 -15.41
N GLN A 296 -10.58 -0.78 -14.14
CA GLN A 296 -11.35 -1.31 -13.01
C GLN A 296 -12.76 -0.74 -12.99
N ALA A 297 -12.94 0.58 -13.17
CA ALA A 297 -14.26 1.21 -13.20
C ALA A 297 -15.09 0.73 -14.40
N VAL A 298 -14.49 0.62 -15.59
CA VAL A 298 -15.15 0.07 -16.80
C VAL A 298 -15.58 -1.38 -16.59
N THR A 299 -14.70 -2.21 -16.01
CA THR A 299 -15.00 -3.62 -15.70
C THR A 299 -16.09 -3.74 -14.64
N LEU A 300 -16.09 -2.84 -13.66
CA LEU A 300 -17.11 -2.79 -12.61
C LEU A 300 -18.50 -2.50 -13.19
N LEU A 301 -18.62 -1.51 -14.09
CA LEU A 301 -19.88 -1.24 -14.80
C LEU A 301 -20.30 -2.38 -15.71
N THR A 302 -19.35 -2.98 -16.44
CA THR A 302 -19.62 -4.10 -17.35
C THR A 302 -20.22 -5.29 -16.61
N THR A 303 -19.61 -5.68 -15.49
CA THR A 303 -20.09 -6.82 -14.69
C THR A 303 -21.39 -6.49 -13.94
N TYR A 304 -21.59 -5.23 -13.54
CA TYR A 304 -22.86 -4.75 -12.99
C TYR A 304 -24.00 -4.81 -14.02
N ASP A 305 -23.80 -4.30 -15.23
CA ASP A 305 -24.78 -4.36 -16.33
C ASP A 305 -25.15 -5.80 -16.69
N ARG A 306 -24.14 -6.70 -16.73
CA ARG A 306 -24.38 -8.13 -16.93
C ARG A 306 -25.23 -8.71 -15.81
N ARG A 307 -24.97 -8.36 -14.55
CA ARG A 307 -25.80 -8.78 -13.41
C ARG A 307 -27.23 -8.27 -13.53
N MET A 308 -27.43 -6.99 -13.86
CA MET A 308 -28.75 -6.38 -14.03
C MET A 308 -29.57 -7.09 -15.12
N SER A 309 -28.92 -7.50 -16.22
CA SER A 309 -29.56 -8.23 -17.31
C SER A 309 -29.99 -9.66 -16.94
N HIS A 310 -29.46 -10.23 -15.85
CA HIS A 310 -29.68 -11.63 -15.43
C HIS A 310 -30.28 -11.72 -14.03
N LEU A 311 -30.94 -10.66 -13.53
CA LEU A 311 -31.56 -10.65 -12.20
C LEU A 311 -32.65 -11.71 -12.01
N ASN A 312 -33.26 -12.17 -13.10
CA ASN A 312 -34.29 -13.21 -13.09
C ASN A 312 -33.72 -14.63 -12.96
N GLU A 313 -32.40 -14.80 -13.04
CA GLU A 313 -31.76 -16.11 -12.91
C GLU A 313 -31.62 -16.52 -11.43
N PRO A 314 -31.61 -17.83 -11.11
CA PRO A 314 -31.46 -18.30 -9.73
C PRO A 314 -30.18 -17.81 -9.04
N VAL A 315 -29.11 -17.62 -9.81
CA VAL A 315 -27.82 -17.10 -9.33
C VAL A 315 -27.30 -16.10 -10.36
N PRO A 316 -27.66 -14.81 -10.24
CA PRO A 316 -27.16 -13.78 -11.13
C PRO A 316 -25.63 -13.66 -11.03
N PRO A 317 -24.93 -13.31 -12.13
CA PRO A 317 -23.48 -13.18 -12.12
C PRO A 317 -23.02 -12.13 -11.11
N ALA A 318 -21.83 -12.34 -10.55
CA ALA A 318 -21.25 -11.42 -9.56
C ALA A 318 -20.72 -10.16 -10.23
N VAL A 319 -20.91 -9.00 -9.57
CA VAL A 319 -20.18 -7.78 -9.90
C VAL A 319 -18.73 -7.98 -9.48
N ALA A 320 -17.77 -7.63 -10.34
CA ALA A 320 -16.34 -7.82 -10.07
C ALA A 320 -15.46 -6.92 -10.94
N CYS A 321 -14.27 -6.59 -10.44
CA CYS A 321 -13.28 -5.79 -11.16
C CYS A 321 -11.84 -6.20 -10.79
N LYS A 322 -11.64 -7.45 -10.36
CA LYS A 322 -10.29 -7.95 -10.07
C LYS A 322 -9.54 -8.12 -11.39
N ARG A 323 -8.22 -8.27 -11.31
CA ARG A 323 -7.35 -8.49 -12.48
C ARG A 323 -7.88 -9.51 -13.49
N ARG A 324 -8.40 -10.65 -13.01
CA ARG A 324 -8.98 -11.69 -13.88
C ARG A 324 -10.20 -11.19 -14.67
N ASP A 325 -11.01 -10.34 -14.04
CA ASP A 325 -12.25 -9.83 -14.62
C ASP A 325 -11.91 -8.74 -15.65
N ILE A 326 -10.89 -7.91 -15.38
CA ILE A 326 -10.36 -6.92 -16.34
C ILE A 326 -9.82 -7.62 -17.59
N LEU A 327 -9.08 -8.73 -17.46
CA LEU A 327 -8.52 -9.46 -18.60
C LEU A 327 -9.58 -10.12 -19.49
N GLN A 328 -10.79 -10.31 -18.97
CA GLN A 328 -11.97 -10.84 -19.66
C GLN A 328 -12.86 -9.75 -20.27
N LEU A 329 -12.54 -8.47 -20.05
CA LEU A 329 -13.28 -7.34 -20.62
C LEU A 329 -13.19 -7.37 -22.15
N GLN A 330 -14.32 -7.49 -22.84
CA GLN A 330 -14.38 -7.48 -24.30
C GLN A 330 -14.31 -6.05 -24.85
N VAL A 331 -13.89 -5.87 -26.10
CA VAL A 331 -13.74 -4.55 -26.71
C VAL A 331 -15.09 -3.83 -26.84
N GLU A 332 -16.18 -4.56 -27.09
CA GLU A 332 -17.54 -4.03 -27.18
C GLU A 332 -18.01 -3.50 -25.82
N ASP A 333 -17.76 -4.25 -24.75
CA ASP A 333 -18.06 -3.85 -23.38
C ASP A 333 -17.26 -2.59 -22.99
N TYR A 334 -15.96 -2.55 -23.36
CA TYR A 334 -15.13 -1.38 -23.16
C TYR A 334 -15.70 -0.15 -23.89
N ARG A 335 -16.01 -0.26 -25.19
CA ARG A 335 -16.59 0.83 -25.99
C ARG A 335 -17.92 1.32 -25.42
N LYS A 336 -18.75 0.40 -24.90
CA LYS A 336 -20.04 0.74 -24.27
C LYS A 336 -19.84 1.60 -23.00
N TRP A 337 -18.87 1.24 -22.16
CA TRP A 337 -18.78 1.78 -20.79
C TRP A 337 -17.66 2.80 -20.57
N ALA A 338 -16.67 2.91 -21.45
CA ALA A 338 -15.53 3.81 -21.27
C ALA A 338 -15.95 5.29 -21.18
N ASP A 339 -16.84 5.76 -22.06
CA ASP A 339 -17.33 7.14 -22.03
C ASP A 339 -18.21 7.44 -20.80
N PRO A 340 -19.21 6.60 -20.46
CA PRO A 340 -19.94 6.75 -19.20
C PRO A 340 -19.04 6.81 -17.96
N VAL A 341 -17.99 5.98 -17.88
CA VAL A 341 -17.03 6.03 -16.75
C VAL A 341 -16.26 7.34 -16.73
N ALA A 342 -15.77 7.80 -17.89
CA ALA A 342 -15.04 9.07 -17.97
C ALA A 342 -15.94 10.25 -17.54
N ASP A 343 -17.20 10.25 -17.95
CA ASP A 343 -18.19 11.26 -17.52
C ASP A 343 -18.52 11.14 -16.04
N GLY A 344 -18.67 9.93 -15.52
CA GLY A 344 -18.88 9.66 -14.10
C GLY A 344 -17.72 10.14 -13.24
N LEU A 345 -16.47 9.95 -13.68
CA LEU A 345 -15.29 10.50 -13.03
C LEU A 345 -15.26 12.03 -13.08
N CYS A 346 -15.68 12.66 -14.19
CA CYS A 346 -15.81 14.12 -14.25
C CYS A 346 -16.86 14.64 -13.25
N ARG A 347 -18.00 13.95 -13.10
CA ARG A 347 -19.01 14.29 -12.07
C ARG A 347 -18.50 14.06 -10.65
N ALA A 348 -17.66 13.04 -10.45
CA ALA A 348 -16.97 12.84 -9.18
C ALA A 348 -16.08 14.03 -8.81
N VAL A 349 -15.45 14.70 -9.79
CA VAL A 349 -14.68 15.93 -9.54
C VAL A 349 -15.58 17.05 -9.01
N GLU A 350 -16.76 17.27 -9.61
CA GLU A 350 -17.71 18.29 -9.13
C GLU A 350 -18.14 18.01 -7.69
N PHE A 351 -18.43 16.75 -7.37
CA PHE A 351 -18.73 16.32 -6.01
C PHE A 351 -17.55 16.59 -5.05
N LEU A 352 -16.32 16.22 -5.43
CA LEU A 352 -15.13 16.41 -4.61
C LEU A 352 -14.76 17.88 -4.40
N HIS A 353 -14.97 18.74 -5.40
CA HIS A 353 -14.86 20.19 -5.24
C HIS A 353 -15.87 20.71 -4.22
N GLY A 354 -17.11 20.19 -4.24
CA GLY A 354 -18.11 20.44 -3.20
C GLY A 354 -17.66 20.00 -1.80
N GLU A 355 -16.80 18.98 -1.72
CA GLU A 355 -16.13 18.52 -0.50
C GLU A 355 -14.80 19.21 -0.19
N TYR A 356 -14.46 20.29 -0.91
CA TYR A 356 -13.21 21.06 -0.74
C TYR A 356 -11.94 20.23 -1.00
N ILE A 357 -12.03 19.28 -1.94
CA ILE A 357 -10.90 18.46 -2.42
C ILE A 357 -10.62 18.88 -3.86
N PHE A 358 -9.49 19.57 -4.09
CA PHE A 358 -9.23 20.28 -5.35
C PHE A 358 -8.08 19.68 -6.19
N ALA A 359 -7.22 18.85 -5.61
CA ALA A 359 -6.09 18.24 -6.33
C ALA A 359 -5.87 16.78 -5.91
N ALA A 360 -5.18 16.01 -6.75
CA ALA A 360 -4.92 14.59 -6.51
C ALA A 360 -4.18 14.31 -5.18
N ARG A 361 -3.35 15.25 -4.73
CA ARG A 361 -2.67 15.17 -3.42
C ARG A 361 -3.64 15.25 -2.24
N ASP A 362 -4.79 15.90 -2.41
CA ASP A 362 -5.79 16.14 -1.37
C ASP A 362 -6.86 15.03 -1.32
N VAL A 363 -6.95 14.21 -2.39
CA VAL A 363 -7.84 13.04 -2.41
C VAL A 363 -7.45 12.06 -1.29
N PRO A 364 -8.38 11.74 -0.36
CA PRO A 364 -8.10 10.81 0.73
C PRO A 364 -7.67 9.43 0.24
N TYR A 365 -8.47 8.85 -0.66
CA TYR A 365 -8.23 7.55 -1.28
C TYR A 365 -8.44 7.65 -2.80
N PRO A 366 -7.36 7.67 -3.61
CA PRO A 366 -7.48 7.63 -5.07
C PRO A 366 -8.24 6.38 -5.56
N THR A 367 -8.10 5.26 -4.85
CA THR A 367 -8.83 4.01 -5.11
C THR A 367 -10.34 4.15 -4.99
N GLN A 368 -10.85 5.04 -4.13
CA GLN A 368 -12.29 5.27 -3.96
C GLN A 368 -12.90 6.03 -5.15
N LEU A 369 -12.09 6.67 -6.01
CA LEU A 369 -12.56 7.27 -7.26
C LEU A 369 -13.13 6.23 -8.23
N VAL A 370 -12.67 4.98 -8.17
CA VAL A 370 -13.13 3.88 -9.02
C VAL A 370 -14.63 3.61 -8.82
N PRO A 371 -15.10 3.21 -7.61
CA PRO A 371 -16.52 3.03 -7.38
C PRO A 371 -17.29 4.35 -7.44
N LEU A 372 -16.71 5.49 -7.02
CA LEU A 372 -17.41 6.79 -7.08
C LEU A 372 -17.75 7.20 -8.52
N GLY A 373 -16.78 7.07 -9.44
CA GLY A 373 -17.00 7.34 -10.87
C GLY A 373 -18.03 6.39 -11.48
N ALA A 374 -17.99 5.10 -11.12
CA ALA A 374 -18.98 4.12 -11.56
C ALA A 374 -20.39 4.42 -11.01
N ILE A 375 -20.52 4.80 -9.74
CA ILE A 375 -21.79 5.19 -9.11
C ILE A 375 -22.39 6.41 -9.85
N PHE A 376 -21.59 7.44 -10.12
CA PHE A 376 -22.05 8.61 -10.88
C PHE A 376 -22.41 8.26 -12.33
N ALA A 377 -21.70 7.33 -12.95
CA ALA A 377 -22.02 6.85 -14.29
C ALA A 377 -23.38 6.15 -14.34
N VAL A 378 -23.70 5.30 -13.35
CA VAL A 378 -24.99 4.59 -13.27
C VAL A 378 -26.13 5.54 -12.93
N LEU A 379 -25.97 6.35 -11.87
CA LEU A 379 -27.03 7.24 -11.40
C LEU A 379 -27.33 8.38 -12.39
N GLY A 380 -26.37 8.75 -13.23
CA GLY A 380 -26.54 9.80 -14.22
C GLY A 380 -27.08 11.08 -13.59
N ASN A 381 -28.18 11.60 -14.13
CA ASN A 381 -28.77 12.85 -13.65
C ASN A 381 -29.45 12.72 -12.28
N GLN A 382 -29.83 11.51 -11.87
CA GLN A 382 -30.51 11.26 -10.60
C GLN A 382 -29.59 11.54 -9.39
N ALA A 383 -28.27 11.52 -9.61
CA ALA A 383 -27.29 11.89 -8.58
C ALA A 383 -27.34 13.37 -8.17
N HIS A 384 -27.94 14.28 -8.95
CA HIS A 384 -27.87 15.73 -8.70
C HIS A 384 -28.92 16.27 -7.72
N ASN A 385 -29.84 15.42 -7.23
CA ASN A 385 -30.78 15.86 -6.20
C ASN A 385 -30.10 15.88 -4.83
N TYR A 386 -30.56 16.79 -3.95
CA TYR A 386 -29.95 16.99 -2.63
C TYR A 386 -29.89 15.70 -1.80
N ALA A 387 -30.97 14.91 -1.77
CA ALA A 387 -31.03 13.67 -0.98
C ALA A 387 -30.03 12.60 -1.47
N ALA A 388 -29.88 12.45 -2.78
CA ALA A 388 -28.93 11.55 -3.40
C ALA A 388 -27.49 11.96 -3.06
N LEU A 389 -27.15 13.25 -3.22
CA LEU A 389 -25.83 13.76 -2.86
C LEU A 389 -25.51 13.59 -1.38
N GLN A 390 -26.50 13.72 -0.48
CA GLN A 390 -26.28 13.48 0.95
C GLN A 390 -25.96 12.01 1.24
N LYS A 391 -26.64 11.06 0.59
CA LYS A 391 -26.32 9.63 0.71
C LYS A 391 -24.92 9.31 0.17
N ILE A 392 -24.59 9.80 -1.03
CA ILE A 392 -23.26 9.62 -1.64
C ILE A 392 -22.17 10.24 -0.74
N ARG A 393 -22.42 11.44 -0.20
CA ARG A 393 -21.55 12.11 0.76
C ARG A 393 -21.32 11.30 2.03
N GLN A 394 -22.37 10.74 2.61
CA GLN A 394 -22.27 9.88 3.78
C GLN A 394 -21.45 8.62 3.46
N TRP A 395 -21.74 7.94 2.34
CA TRP A 395 -20.95 6.79 1.87
C TRP A 395 -19.48 7.15 1.68
N PHE A 396 -19.20 8.30 1.06
CA PHE A 396 -17.84 8.77 0.81
C PHE A 396 -17.08 8.97 2.12
N TRP A 397 -17.64 9.74 3.06
CA TRP A 397 -16.99 10.02 4.35
C TRP A 397 -16.91 8.81 5.27
N CYS A 398 -17.90 7.91 5.25
CA CYS A 398 -17.80 6.60 5.91
C CYS A 398 -16.61 5.81 5.36
N GLY A 399 -16.43 5.80 4.04
CA GLY A 399 -15.28 5.23 3.36
C GLY A 399 -13.93 5.77 3.84
N VAL A 400 -13.83 7.09 3.93
CA VAL A 400 -12.61 7.81 4.34
C VAL A 400 -12.29 7.58 5.81
N PHE A 401 -13.23 7.85 6.72
CA PHE A 401 -13.00 7.76 8.17
C PHE A 401 -13.07 6.35 8.72
N GLY A 402 -13.73 5.41 8.02
CA GLY A 402 -13.62 3.98 8.29
C GLY A 402 -12.34 3.34 7.73
N GLU A 403 -11.47 4.12 7.07
CA GLU A 403 -10.20 3.70 6.48
C GLU A 403 -10.32 2.49 5.52
N MET A 404 -11.44 2.40 4.79
CA MET A 404 -11.85 1.18 4.07
C MET A 404 -11.19 0.97 2.70
N TYR A 405 -10.42 1.96 2.20
CA TYR A 405 -9.86 1.95 0.85
C TYR A 405 -8.33 1.89 0.78
N GLY A 406 -7.66 1.53 1.90
CA GLY A 406 -6.21 1.36 1.96
C GLY A 406 -5.67 -0.03 1.61
N GLY A 407 -6.53 -1.06 1.50
CA GLY A 407 -6.15 -2.48 1.33
C GLY A 407 -6.62 -3.12 0.01
N SER A 408 -7.02 -4.40 0.03
CA SER A 408 -7.68 -5.06 -1.12
C SER A 408 -9.08 -4.47 -1.32
N THR A 409 -9.20 -3.60 -2.30
CA THR A 409 -10.36 -2.72 -2.49
C THR A 409 -11.33 -3.22 -3.55
N GLU A 410 -10.91 -4.12 -4.44
CA GLU A 410 -11.71 -4.59 -5.57
C GLU A 410 -12.98 -5.32 -5.13
N THR A 411 -12.88 -6.10 -4.05
CA THR A 411 -14.03 -6.78 -3.46
C THR A 411 -15.01 -5.75 -2.86
N ARG A 412 -14.50 -4.65 -2.30
CA ARG A 412 -15.34 -3.58 -1.76
C ARG A 412 -16.02 -2.79 -2.88
N PHE A 413 -15.33 -2.48 -3.97
CA PHE A 413 -15.95 -1.83 -5.15
C PHE A 413 -17.13 -2.62 -5.70
N ALA A 414 -16.99 -3.95 -5.75
CA ALA A 414 -18.02 -4.87 -6.20
C ALA A 414 -19.29 -4.86 -5.32
N PHE A 415 -19.14 -4.57 -4.02
CA PHE A 415 -20.27 -4.35 -3.12
C PHE A 415 -20.80 -2.90 -3.20
N ASP A 416 -19.91 -1.92 -3.22
CA ASP A 416 -20.27 -0.50 -3.18
C ASP A 416 -21.12 -0.04 -4.35
N LEU A 417 -20.80 -0.46 -5.58
CA LEU A 417 -21.54 -0.01 -6.75
C LEU A 417 -23.04 -0.38 -6.65
N PRO A 418 -23.43 -1.65 -6.56
CA PRO A 418 -24.84 -2.01 -6.46
C PRO A 418 -25.48 -1.46 -5.18
N GLU A 419 -24.84 -1.62 -4.02
CA GLU A 419 -25.45 -1.22 -2.75
C GLU A 419 -25.69 0.29 -2.65
N CYS A 420 -24.74 1.12 -3.13
CA CYS A 420 -24.87 2.58 -3.09
C CYS A 420 -25.89 3.07 -4.11
N VAL A 421 -25.94 2.49 -5.31
CA VAL A 421 -26.95 2.82 -6.31
C VAL A 421 -28.35 2.51 -5.77
N ASP A 422 -28.58 1.27 -5.32
CA ASP A 422 -29.89 0.84 -4.80
C ASP A 422 -30.31 1.70 -3.59
N TRP A 423 -29.36 2.02 -2.69
CA TRP A 423 -29.63 2.88 -1.55
C TRP A 423 -30.00 4.30 -1.96
N VAL A 424 -29.30 4.89 -2.94
CA VAL A 424 -29.59 6.24 -3.44
C VAL A 424 -30.98 6.30 -4.06
N LEU A 425 -31.34 5.31 -4.87
CA LEU A 425 -32.64 5.19 -5.53
C LEU A 425 -33.78 4.86 -4.56
N GLY A 426 -33.47 4.41 -3.34
CA GLY A 426 -34.46 4.02 -2.33
C GLY A 426 -34.99 2.59 -2.49
N GLU A 427 -34.26 1.77 -3.24
CA GLU A 427 -34.57 0.38 -3.57
C GLU A 427 -33.79 -0.62 -2.69
N GLY A 428 -32.76 -0.14 -1.98
CA GLY A 428 -31.87 -0.95 -1.16
C GLY A 428 -31.64 -0.42 0.26
N ALA A 429 -31.09 -1.29 1.11
CA ALA A 429 -30.62 -0.93 2.45
C ALA A 429 -29.35 -0.07 2.40
N GLN A 430 -28.93 0.48 3.54
CA GLN A 430 -27.66 1.21 3.63
C GLN A 430 -26.48 0.32 3.20
N PRO A 431 -25.53 0.85 2.40
CA PRO A 431 -24.36 0.11 1.96
C PRO A 431 -23.53 -0.37 3.14
N ARG A 432 -22.85 -1.50 2.96
CA ARG A 432 -21.95 -2.07 3.95
C ARG A 432 -20.82 -1.12 4.32
N THR A 433 -20.33 -0.33 3.37
CA THR A 433 -19.37 0.75 3.66
C THR A 433 -19.92 1.77 4.67
N VAL A 434 -21.21 2.05 4.68
CA VAL A 434 -21.82 2.92 5.70
C VAL A 434 -22.01 2.16 7.02
N THR A 435 -22.56 0.94 6.98
CA THR A 435 -22.91 0.20 8.20
C THR A 435 -21.67 -0.34 8.95
N GLU A 436 -20.61 -0.73 8.25
CA GLU A 436 -19.35 -1.25 8.82
C GLU A 436 -18.36 -0.15 9.19
N ALA A 437 -18.53 1.09 8.71
CA ALA A 437 -17.63 2.19 9.05
C ALA A 437 -17.57 2.42 10.56
N GLN A 438 -16.36 2.41 11.12
CA GLN A 438 -16.12 2.72 12.51
C GLN A 438 -14.92 3.66 12.61
N PHE A 439 -15.06 4.72 13.40
CA PHE A 439 -13.96 5.63 13.70
C PHE A 439 -13.67 5.58 15.19
N GLN A 440 -12.45 5.21 15.56
CA GLN A 440 -11.98 5.23 16.95
C GLN A 440 -11.48 6.64 17.29
N ALA A 441 -12.02 7.29 18.32
CA ALA A 441 -11.67 8.68 18.67
C ALA A 441 -10.15 8.88 18.90
N GLU A 442 -9.51 7.91 19.56
CA GLU A 442 -8.05 7.88 19.78
C GLU A 442 -7.22 7.93 18.49
N ARG A 443 -7.82 7.57 17.34
CA ARG A 443 -7.16 7.67 16.04
C ARG A 443 -6.62 9.08 15.80
N LEU A 444 -7.30 10.12 16.28
CA LEU A 444 -6.82 11.52 16.18
C LEU A 444 -5.42 11.73 16.78
N LEU A 445 -5.04 11.00 17.84
CA LEU A 445 -3.70 11.08 18.46
C LEU A 445 -2.60 10.46 17.59
N THR A 446 -2.97 9.54 16.71
CA THR A 446 -2.04 8.80 15.84
C THR A 446 -1.99 9.36 14.41
N LEU A 447 -2.92 10.24 14.04
CA LEU A 447 -2.91 10.97 12.76
C LEU A 447 -1.84 12.07 12.79
N ARG A 448 -0.62 11.75 12.34
CA ARG A 448 0.51 12.71 12.38
C ARG A 448 0.92 13.24 11.02
N THR A 449 0.61 12.53 9.94
CA THR A 449 1.10 12.81 8.59
C THR A 449 -0.04 13.18 7.64
N ARG A 450 0.25 14.13 6.74
CA ARG A 450 -0.68 14.59 5.69
C ARG A 450 -1.00 13.56 4.60
N ILE A 451 -0.31 12.43 4.63
CA ILE A 451 -0.50 11.34 3.66
C ILE A 451 -1.70 10.48 4.06
N SER A 452 -2.05 10.42 5.35
CA SER A 452 -3.21 9.65 5.82
C SER A 452 -4.52 10.17 5.22
N ALA A 453 -5.36 9.26 4.76
CA ALA A 453 -6.67 9.59 4.21
C ALA A 453 -7.58 10.31 5.21
N ALA A 454 -7.66 9.82 6.45
CA ALA A 454 -8.43 10.47 7.52
C ALA A 454 -7.90 11.87 7.85
N TYR A 455 -6.58 12.08 7.76
CA TYR A 455 -5.98 13.40 7.93
C TYR A 455 -6.44 14.37 6.82
N LYS A 456 -6.33 13.96 5.55
CA LYS A 456 -6.81 14.75 4.40
C LYS A 456 -8.30 15.04 4.51
N GLY A 457 -9.08 14.07 4.97
CA GLY A 457 -10.52 14.22 5.19
C GLY A 457 -10.85 15.28 6.24
N LEU A 458 -10.16 15.27 7.39
CA LEU A 458 -10.32 16.32 8.41
C LEU A 458 -9.98 17.71 7.86
N TYR A 459 -8.92 17.82 7.06
CA TYR A 459 -8.50 19.08 6.45
C TYR A 459 -9.56 19.63 5.50
N ALA A 460 -10.07 18.78 4.61
CA ALA A 460 -11.16 19.13 3.70
C ALA A 460 -12.41 19.58 4.47
N LEU A 461 -12.79 18.88 5.54
CA LEU A 461 -13.93 19.26 6.39
C LEU A 461 -13.71 20.59 7.13
N GLN A 462 -12.49 20.86 7.62
CA GLN A 462 -12.15 22.14 8.26
C GLN A 462 -12.24 23.30 7.25
N MET A 463 -11.64 23.13 6.06
CA MET A 463 -11.76 24.12 4.98
C MET A 463 -13.21 24.39 4.60
N LYS A 464 -14.02 23.33 4.52
CA LYS A 464 -15.44 23.40 4.23
C LYS A 464 -16.25 24.18 5.27
N ARG A 465 -15.83 24.18 6.54
CA ARG A 465 -16.42 25.01 7.61
C ARG A 465 -15.96 26.47 7.56
N GLY A 466 -15.11 26.83 6.60
CA GLY A 466 -14.70 28.20 6.32
C GLY A 466 -13.47 28.63 7.11
N SER A 467 -12.53 27.71 7.37
CA SER A 467 -11.27 28.03 8.04
C SER A 467 -10.47 29.12 7.30
N ARG A 468 -9.94 30.07 8.06
CA ARG A 468 -9.29 31.30 7.55
C ARG A 468 -7.82 31.37 7.91
N ASP A 469 -6.97 31.88 7.02
CA ASP A 469 -5.56 32.09 7.34
C ASP A 469 -5.39 33.09 8.50
N PHE A 470 -4.50 32.77 9.46
CA PHE A 470 -4.36 33.53 10.71
C PHE A 470 -3.91 34.98 10.51
N LYS A 471 -3.15 35.24 9.43
CA LYS A 471 -2.64 36.58 9.13
C LYS A 471 -3.59 37.36 8.23
N SER A 472 -4.02 36.77 7.13
CA SER A 472 -4.78 37.48 6.11
C SER A 472 -6.29 37.50 6.37
N GLY A 473 -6.81 36.59 7.21
CA GLY A 473 -8.24 36.40 7.42
C GLY A 473 -8.99 35.86 6.19
N VAL A 474 -8.28 35.60 5.08
CA VAL A 474 -8.83 35.03 3.85
C VAL A 474 -9.13 33.56 4.08
N LYS A 475 -10.27 33.09 3.57
CA LYS A 475 -10.61 31.68 3.62
C LYS A 475 -9.58 30.84 2.87
N LEU A 476 -9.20 29.71 3.45
CA LEU A 476 -8.18 28.84 2.87
C LEU A 476 -8.58 28.24 1.51
N GLU A 477 -9.88 28.13 1.22
CA GLU A 477 -10.39 27.75 -0.11
C GLU A 477 -9.84 28.66 -1.23
N SER A 478 -9.81 29.97 -0.97
CA SER A 478 -9.36 30.97 -1.93
C SER A 478 -7.85 30.89 -2.16
N ASN A 479 -7.08 30.47 -1.15
CA ASN A 479 -5.63 30.31 -1.27
C ASN A 479 -5.25 29.13 -2.17
N VAL A 480 -6.07 28.08 -2.23
CA VAL A 480 -5.89 26.97 -3.18
C VAL A 480 -6.07 27.45 -4.63
N TYR A 481 -6.95 28.43 -4.86
CA TYR A 481 -7.19 29.02 -6.17
C TYR A 481 -6.02 29.88 -6.67
N PHE A 482 -5.25 30.50 -5.77
CA PHE A 482 -4.08 31.33 -6.11
C PHE A 482 -2.74 30.57 -6.09
N ASP A 483 -2.77 29.23 -5.99
CA ASP A 483 -1.59 28.36 -5.90
C ASP A 483 -0.65 28.70 -4.72
N ASN A 484 -1.20 29.34 -3.68
CA ASN A 484 -0.49 29.55 -2.43
C ASN A 484 -0.35 28.20 -1.73
N SER A 485 0.87 27.80 -1.39
CA SER A 485 1.11 26.54 -0.70
C SER A 485 0.52 26.60 0.72
N ILE A 486 -0.51 25.80 0.96
CA ILE A 486 -1.03 25.54 2.31
C ILE A 486 -0.02 24.66 3.04
N ASP A 487 0.37 25.07 4.24
CA ASP A 487 1.28 24.33 5.10
C ASP A 487 0.56 23.90 6.39
N ILE A 488 1.20 22.99 7.12
CA ILE A 488 0.68 22.44 8.36
C ILE A 488 1.39 23.10 9.52
N HIS A 489 0.63 23.89 10.26
CA HIS A 489 1.12 24.56 11.44
C HIS A 489 0.80 23.77 12.70
N HIS A 490 1.77 23.65 13.61
CA HIS A 490 1.50 23.17 14.96
C HIS A 490 0.99 24.35 15.78
N VAL A 491 -0.29 24.35 16.15
CA VAL A 491 -0.95 25.47 16.85
C VAL A 491 -0.18 25.86 18.10
N PHE A 492 0.22 24.86 18.90
CA PHE A 492 1.34 25.01 19.84
C PHE A 492 2.61 24.47 19.18
N PRO A 493 3.61 25.33 18.90
CA PRO A 493 4.80 24.90 18.17
C PRO A 493 5.60 23.83 18.89
N ARG A 494 6.23 22.94 18.11
CA ARG A 494 6.95 21.78 18.64
C ARG A 494 8.05 22.15 19.65
N SER A 495 8.74 23.27 19.44
CA SER A 495 9.74 23.80 20.38
C SER A 495 9.13 24.18 21.73
N TRP A 496 7.93 24.75 21.73
CA TRP A 496 7.18 25.06 22.94
C TRP A 496 6.74 23.78 23.65
N CYS A 497 6.21 22.80 22.92
CA CYS A 497 5.78 21.51 23.48
C CYS A 497 6.93 20.78 24.20
N VAL A 498 8.12 20.73 23.58
CA VAL A 498 9.32 20.11 24.17
C VAL A 498 9.74 20.83 25.46
N LYS A 499 9.65 22.16 25.49
CA LYS A 499 10.01 22.96 26.67
C LYS A 499 9.04 22.76 27.85
N ASN A 500 7.78 22.45 27.57
CA ASN A 500 6.72 22.27 28.57
C ASN A 500 6.36 20.80 28.81
N ASP A 501 7.27 19.88 28.49
CA ASP A 501 7.14 18.43 28.74
C ASP A 501 5.87 17.79 28.15
N VAL A 502 5.37 18.33 27.04
CA VAL A 502 4.23 17.75 26.34
C VAL A 502 4.70 16.53 25.57
N GLU A 503 4.07 15.38 25.84
CA GLU A 503 4.38 14.13 25.14
C GLU A 503 4.34 14.28 23.63
N ARG A 504 5.37 13.75 22.95
CA ARG A 504 5.50 13.87 21.49
C ARG A 504 4.28 13.32 20.74
N ARG A 505 3.64 12.26 21.23
CA ARG A 505 2.45 11.68 20.58
C ARG A 505 1.30 12.68 20.48
N VAL A 506 1.17 13.55 21.50
CA VAL A 506 0.13 14.56 21.63
C VAL A 506 0.51 15.80 20.82
N ALA A 507 1.75 16.27 20.99
CA ALA A 507 2.28 17.43 20.28
C ALA A 507 2.24 17.27 18.75
N ASP A 508 2.57 16.08 18.23
CA ASP A 508 2.63 15.80 16.79
C ASP A 508 1.27 15.33 16.21
N SER A 509 0.20 15.22 17.02
CA SER A 509 -1.12 14.75 16.58
C SER A 509 -1.86 15.75 15.69
N VAL A 510 -2.88 15.31 14.96
CA VAL A 510 -3.70 16.20 14.10
C VAL A 510 -4.45 17.23 14.93
N VAL A 511 -4.76 16.91 16.19
CA VAL A 511 -5.45 17.80 17.14
C VAL A 511 -4.62 19.05 17.43
N ASN A 512 -3.28 18.97 17.39
CA ASN A 512 -2.41 20.13 17.53
C ASN A 512 -1.98 20.74 16.18
N LYS A 513 -2.61 20.36 15.06
CA LYS A 513 -2.23 20.82 13.72
C LYS A 513 -3.37 21.54 13.02
N THR A 514 -3.07 22.55 12.22
CA THR A 514 -4.08 23.26 11.45
C THR A 514 -3.51 23.73 10.10
N PRO A 515 -4.31 23.71 9.02
CA PRO A 515 -3.85 24.27 7.75
C PRO A 515 -3.78 25.79 7.87
N ILE A 516 -2.71 26.40 7.40
CA ILE A 516 -2.59 27.87 7.21
C ILE A 516 -1.73 28.15 5.98
N ASP A 517 -1.65 29.41 5.56
CA ASP A 517 -0.74 29.80 4.49
C ASP A 517 0.74 29.55 4.89
N SER A 518 1.57 29.08 3.96
CA SER A 518 2.99 28.79 4.23
C SER A 518 3.80 30.03 4.64
N HIS A 519 3.44 31.23 4.18
CA HIS A 519 4.04 32.47 4.63
C HIS A 519 3.64 32.77 6.08
N THR A 520 2.38 32.58 6.44
CA THR A 520 1.90 32.68 7.83
C THR A 520 2.60 31.67 8.74
N ASN A 521 2.76 30.42 8.30
CA ASN A 521 3.46 29.39 9.08
C ASN A 521 4.93 29.76 9.40
N ARG A 522 5.65 30.31 8.43
CA ARG A 522 7.03 30.79 8.61
C ARG A 522 7.13 31.96 9.58
N LEU A 523 6.10 32.81 9.64
CA LEU A 523 6.06 33.97 10.52
C LEU A 523 5.84 33.62 11.99
N ILE A 524 4.96 32.65 12.26
CA ILE A 524 4.66 32.23 13.64
C ILE A 524 5.91 31.64 14.32
N GLY A 525 6.62 30.77 13.62
CA GLY A 525 7.85 30.15 14.11
C GLY A 525 7.64 29.26 15.35
N GLY A 526 8.59 29.29 16.29
CA GLY A 526 8.60 28.44 17.48
C GLY A 526 8.06 29.07 18.78
N SER A 527 7.41 30.24 18.68
CA SER A 527 6.92 31.02 19.83
C SER A 527 5.67 30.40 20.47
N ALA A 528 5.41 30.72 21.74
CA ALA A 528 4.15 30.36 22.39
C ALA A 528 2.94 31.01 21.67
N PRO A 529 1.75 30.39 21.69
CA PRO A 529 0.53 30.98 21.15
C PRO A 529 0.23 32.39 21.59
N SER A 530 0.27 32.66 22.90
CA SER A 530 0.10 34.01 23.44
C SER A 530 0.99 35.04 22.74
N LYS A 531 2.24 34.67 22.45
CA LYS A 531 3.26 35.55 21.87
C LYS A 531 3.15 35.73 20.36
N TYR A 532 2.77 34.71 19.60
CA TYR A 532 2.59 34.90 18.17
C TYR A 532 1.24 35.57 17.86
N LEU A 533 0.21 35.37 18.69
CA LEU A 533 -1.07 36.08 18.53
C LEU A 533 -0.88 37.58 18.79
N GLU A 534 -0.22 37.95 19.88
CA GLU A 534 0.17 39.35 20.19
C GLU A 534 0.92 39.99 19.00
N ARG A 535 1.88 39.26 18.41
CA ARG A 535 2.62 39.72 17.23
C ARG A 535 1.73 39.90 16.00
N LEU A 536 0.77 38.99 15.77
CA LEU A 536 -0.15 39.10 14.63
C LEU A 536 -1.05 40.34 14.77
N GLU A 537 -1.54 40.61 15.98
CA GLU A 537 -2.36 41.78 16.29
C GLU A 537 -1.56 43.09 16.11
N GLU A 538 -0.36 43.17 16.70
CA GLU A 538 0.47 44.38 16.65
C GLU A 538 1.04 44.65 15.26
N GLN A 539 1.66 43.65 14.63
CA GLN A 539 2.41 43.83 13.39
C GLN A 539 1.50 44.00 12.17
N TYR A 540 0.28 43.46 12.22
CA TYR A 540 -0.67 43.49 11.11
C TYR A 540 -1.96 44.25 11.42
N SER A 541 -2.04 44.88 12.60
CA SER A 541 -3.21 45.69 13.02
C SER A 541 -4.53 44.91 12.93
N ILE A 542 -4.50 43.63 13.29
CA ILE A 542 -5.68 42.76 13.33
C ILE A 542 -6.39 42.99 14.68
N GLU A 543 -7.69 43.29 14.66
CA GLU A 543 -8.46 43.42 15.89
C GLU A 543 -8.58 42.06 16.62
N THR A 544 -8.52 42.08 17.95
CA THR A 544 -8.60 40.87 18.79
C THR A 544 -9.85 40.03 18.51
N GLN A 545 -10.99 40.68 18.30
CA GLN A 545 -12.26 39.99 18.00
C GLN A 545 -12.22 39.28 16.63
N ASP A 546 -11.55 39.88 15.64
CA ASP A 546 -11.38 39.30 14.31
C ASP A 546 -10.45 38.10 14.36
N LEU A 547 -9.32 38.20 15.07
CA LEU A 547 -8.38 37.09 15.23
C LEU A 547 -9.02 35.93 16.00
N ASP A 548 -9.81 36.22 17.04
CA ASP A 548 -10.57 35.21 17.78
C ASP A 548 -11.61 34.52 16.86
N SER A 549 -12.30 35.27 16.00
CA SER A 549 -13.19 34.70 14.99
C SER A 549 -12.43 33.82 13.97
N ILE A 550 -11.21 34.20 13.59
CA ILE A 550 -10.36 33.39 12.72
C ILE A 550 -9.99 32.09 13.43
N LEU A 551 -9.55 32.12 14.69
CA LEU A 551 -9.22 30.92 15.47
C LEU A 551 -10.42 29.97 15.60
N LEU A 552 -11.60 30.51 15.90
CA LEU A 552 -12.84 29.73 15.98
C LEU A 552 -13.17 29.00 14.67
N SER A 553 -12.81 29.57 13.51
CA SER A 553 -13.00 28.91 12.20
C SER A 553 -12.17 27.63 12.02
N HIS A 554 -11.17 27.39 12.88
CA HIS A 554 -10.34 26.17 12.92
C HIS A 554 -10.71 25.22 14.06
N ASP A 555 -11.86 25.44 14.70
CA ASP A 555 -12.28 24.76 15.92
C ASP A 555 -11.30 24.96 17.10
N ILE A 556 -10.63 26.11 17.15
CA ILE A 556 -9.67 26.47 18.21
C ILE A 556 -10.33 27.40 19.23
N ASN A 557 -10.14 27.15 20.53
CA ASN A 557 -10.58 28.06 21.59
C ASN A 557 -9.58 29.23 21.75
N PRO A 558 -9.97 30.49 21.47
CA PRO A 558 -9.08 31.63 21.61
C PRO A 558 -8.59 31.88 23.05
N SER A 559 -9.45 31.68 24.06
CA SER A 559 -9.06 31.95 25.46
C SER A 559 -7.93 31.03 25.91
N ALA A 560 -8.05 29.73 25.63
CA ALA A 560 -7.03 28.73 25.93
C ALA A 560 -5.70 29.00 25.21
N LEU A 561 -5.75 29.47 23.95
CA LEU A 561 -4.53 29.86 23.22
C LEU A 561 -3.87 31.11 23.82
N ARG A 562 -4.64 32.13 24.17
CA ARG A 562 -4.10 33.39 24.72
C ARG A 562 -3.48 33.20 26.10
N SER A 563 -3.92 32.21 26.87
CA SER A 563 -3.33 31.82 28.16
C SER A 563 -2.27 30.72 28.08
N ASP A 564 -1.89 30.27 26.87
CA ASP A 564 -1.01 29.11 26.65
C ASP A 564 -1.48 27.82 27.37
N ASP A 565 -2.79 27.68 27.61
CA ASP A 565 -3.41 26.53 28.28
C ASP A 565 -3.57 25.36 27.29
N PHE A 566 -2.48 24.61 27.12
CA PHE A 566 -2.42 23.47 26.21
C PHE A 566 -3.44 22.37 26.55
N PRO A 567 -3.61 21.92 27.81
CA PRO A 567 -4.61 20.91 28.17
C PRO A 567 -6.04 21.28 27.73
N SER A 568 -6.53 22.47 28.08
CA SER A 568 -7.90 22.91 27.75
C SER A 568 -8.08 23.05 26.23
N TYR A 569 -7.11 23.69 25.56
CA TYR A 569 -7.10 23.80 24.10
C TYR A 569 -7.21 22.42 23.43
N PHE A 570 -6.38 21.48 23.86
CA PHE A 570 -6.28 20.17 23.23
C PHE A 570 -7.58 19.38 23.40
N ASN A 571 -8.13 19.35 24.62
CA ASN A 571 -9.33 18.59 24.92
C ASN A 571 -10.56 19.15 24.17
N GLU A 572 -10.77 20.47 24.18
CA GLU A 572 -11.87 21.08 23.45
C GLU A 572 -11.78 20.85 21.94
N ARG A 573 -10.58 21.00 21.38
CA ARG A 573 -10.36 20.79 19.94
C ARG A 573 -10.54 19.33 19.55
N PHE A 574 -10.05 18.39 20.38
CA PHE A 574 -10.27 16.96 20.21
C PHE A 574 -11.78 16.66 20.08
N GLU A 575 -12.60 17.15 21.03
CA GLU A 575 -14.04 16.92 21.03
C GLU A 575 -14.75 17.52 19.80
N ARG A 576 -14.36 18.73 19.39
CA ARG A 576 -14.91 19.37 18.18
C ARG A 576 -14.56 18.59 16.91
N MET A 577 -13.33 18.06 16.81
CA MET A 577 -12.90 17.24 15.67
C MET A 577 -13.60 15.88 15.62
N VAL A 578 -13.87 15.25 16.77
CA VAL A 578 -14.68 14.03 16.79
C VAL A 578 -16.09 14.31 16.28
N LYS A 579 -16.75 15.36 16.78
CA LYS A 579 -18.09 15.77 16.31
C LYS A 579 -18.13 16.07 14.81
N LEU A 580 -17.04 16.65 14.27
CA LEU A 580 -16.91 16.90 12.84
C LEU A 580 -16.95 15.61 12.02
N ILE A 581 -16.25 14.57 12.47
CA ILE A 581 -16.27 13.24 11.84
C ILE A 581 -17.64 12.58 12.01
N GLU A 582 -18.25 12.68 13.19
CA GLU A 582 -19.58 12.13 13.45
C GLU A 582 -20.65 12.74 12.53
N HIS A 583 -20.59 14.06 12.33
CA HIS A 583 -21.47 14.76 11.41
C HIS A 583 -21.27 14.32 9.95
N ALA A 584 -20.01 14.21 9.50
CA ALA A 584 -19.69 13.83 8.12
C ALA A 584 -20.07 12.38 7.79
N THR A 585 -19.89 11.46 8.74
CA THR A 585 -20.22 10.04 8.59
C THR A 585 -21.66 9.71 8.95
N GLY A 586 -22.35 10.59 9.67
CA GLY A 586 -23.66 10.31 10.25
C GLY A 586 -23.64 9.18 11.29
N LYS A 587 -22.48 8.90 11.90
CA LYS A 587 -22.29 7.83 12.89
C LYS A 587 -21.54 8.36 14.11
N ALA A 588 -21.91 7.87 15.29
CA ALA A 588 -21.14 8.14 16.50
C ALA A 588 -19.73 7.53 16.39
N ALA A 589 -18.73 8.25 16.86
CA ALA A 589 -17.38 7.71 16.95
C ALA A 589 -17.34 6.69 18.09
N ASN A 590 -16.55 5.63 17.89
CA ASN A 590 -16.22 4.72 18.96
C ASN A 590 -15.31 5.44 19.94
N ARG A 591 -15.84 5.62 21.15
CA ARG A 591 -15.14 6.26 22.26
C ARG A 591 -14.81 5.20 23.30
N SER A 592 -13.68 5.39 23.98
CA SER A 592 -13.39 4.65 25.19
C SER A 592 -14.57 4.82 26.14
N ARG A 593 -14.96 3.74 26.84
CA ARG A 593 -15.99 3.82 27.88
C ARG A 593 -15.64 4.88 28.94
N ASP A 594 -14.37 5.29 29.02
CA ASP A 594 -13.88 6.23 30.01
C ASP A 594 -13.70 7.67 29.56
N ARG A 595 -13.85 7.95 28.26
CA ARG A 595 -13.43 9.21 27.64
C ARG A 595 -11.99 9.62 27.94
N ASP A 596 -11.13 8.65 28.27
CA ASP A 596 -9.68 8.87 28.46
C ASP A 596 -8.89 8.88 27.14
N GLU A 597 -9.60 8.79 26.02
CA GLU A 597 -9.11 9.01 24.67
C GLU A 597 -8.44 10.38 24.47
N SER A 598 -8.78 11.37 25.29
CA SER A 598 -8.06 12.63 25.40
C SER A 598 -7.06 12.56 26.57
N PRO A 599 -5.76 12.79 26.34
CA PRO A 599 -4.75 12.83 27.40
C PRO A 599 -5.01 13.87 28.49
N PHE A 600 -5.92 14.81 28.22
CA PHE A 600 -6.30 15.91 29.11
C PHE A 600 -7.80 15.98 29.33
N ALA A 601 -8.50 14.83 29.25
CA ALA A 601 -9.87 14.74 29.76
C ALA A 601 -9.90 15.36 31.17
N SER A 602 -10.71 16.40 31.35
CA SER A 602 -10.54 17.34 32.46
C SER A 602 -10.77 16.68 33.82
N LYS A 603 -10.16 17.25 34.87
CA LYS A 603 -10.44 16.92 36.28
C LYS A 603 -11.95 16.98 36.56
N GLU A 604 -12.64 17.95 35.96
CA GLU A 604 -14.10 18.12 36.00
C GLU A 604 -14.86 16.95 35.37
N ALA A 605 -14.36 16.35 34.28
CA ALA A 605 -14.98 15.16 33.68
C ALA A 605 -14.81 13.90 34.55
N LEU A 606 -13.73 13.81 35.33
CA LEU A 606 -13.54 12.75 36.32
C LEU A 606 -14.40 13.00 37.58
N GLU A 607 -14.52 14.25 38.03
CA GLU A 607 -15.40 14.69 39.13
C GLU A 607 -16.88 14.44 38.80
N ASP A 608 -17.37 14.87 37.63
CA ASP A 608 -18.74 14.63 37.14
C ASP A 608 -19.03 13.12 36.99
N ARG A 609 -18.05 12.36 36.51
CA ARG A 609 -18.17 10.91 36.39
C ARG A 609 -18.24 10.25 37.76
N LEU A 610 -17.36 10.61 38.69
CA LEU A 610 -17.38 10.08 40.05
C LEU A 610 -18.71 10.42 40.75
N GLY A 611 -19.21 11.65 40.60
CA GLY A 611 -20.55 12.01 41.07
C GLY A 611 -21.64 11.13 40.47
N SER A 612 -21.58 10.85 39.18
CA SER A 612 -22.51 9.94 38.49
C SER A 612 -22.39 8.48 38.96
N LEU A 613 -21.17 8.00 39.22
CA LEU A 613 -20.91 6.65 39.72
C LEU A 613 -21.39 6.49 41.17
N ILE A 614 -21.10 7.45 42.03
CA ILE A 614 -21.57 7.51 43.42
C ILE A 614 -23.10 7.51 43.46
N ALA A 615 -23.75 8.33 42.62
CA ALA A 615 -25.20 8.38 42.52
C ALA A 615 -25.83 7.08 41.98
N ALA A 616 -25.11 6.34 41.12
CA ALA A 616 -25.57 5.06 40.57
C ALA A 616 -25.48 3.89 41.57
N GLY A 617 -24.64 4.02 42.61
CA GLY A 617 -24.44 2.99 43.64
C GLY A 617 -23.63 1.77 43.15
N GLU A 618 -23.28 0.88 44.07
CA GLU A 618 -22.52 -0.33 43.77
C GLU A 618 -23.28 -1.25 42.79
N ARG A 619 -22.53 -1.85 41.85
CA ARG A 619 -23.05 -2.78 40.84
C ARG A 619 -21.98 -3.79 40.45
N ASP A 620 -22.30 -4.73 39.58
CA ASP A 620 -21.36 -5.75 39.11
C ASP A 620 -20.00 -5.21 38.63
N THR A 621 -20.01 -4.01 38.06
CA THR A 621 -18.85 -3.31 37.49
C THR A 621 -18.29 -2.19 38.35
N LEU A 622 -18.84 -1.90 39.54
CA LEU A 622 -18.41 -0.81 40.43
C LEU A 622 -18.47 -1.24 41.89
N GLU A 623 -17.36 -1.10 42.62
CA GLU A 623 -17.27 -1.42 44.05
C GLU A 623 -16.68 -0.23 44.83
N PHE A 624 -17.26 0.07 45.99
CA PHE A 624 -16.83 1.11 46.90
C PHE A 624 -16.08 0.51 48.10
N LYS A 625 -15.12 1.28 48.61
CA LYS A 625 -14.39 0.99 49.84
C LYS A 625 -14.20 2.28 50.61
N SER A 626 -14.65 2.31 51.86
CA SER A 626 -14.51 3.49 52.72
C SER A 626 -13.06 3.86 52.94
N THR A 627 -12.18 2.86 53.09
CA THR A 627 -10.73 3.01 53.31
C THR A 627 -9.97 1.84 52.68
N GLY A 628 -8.66 2.00 52.48
CA GLY A 628 -7.77 0.95 52.01
C GLY A 628 -7.10 0.14 53.13
N ARG A 629 -6.97 0.71 54.35
CA ARG A 629 -6.21 0.11 55.46
C ARG A 629 -6.85 0.26 56.83
N LYS A 630 -7.39 1.44 57.14
CA LYS A 630 -7.93 1.75 58.47
C LYS A 630 -9.31 1.14 58.64
N ASN A 631 -9.52 0.37 59.69
CA ASN A 631 -10.88 0.02 60.10
C ASN A 631 -11.49 1.21 60.85
N LEU A 632 -12.55 1.81 60.27
CA LEU A 632 -13.16 3.02 60.79
C LEU A 632 -13.79 2.85 62.19
N TYR A 633 -14.19 1.64 62.56
CA TYR A 633 -14.75 1.35 63.89
C TYR A 633 -13.68 1.26 64.97
N THR A 634 -12.55 0.63 64.67
CA THR A 634 -11.46 0.42 65.64
C THR A 634 -10.42 1.52 65.63
N GLY A 635 -10.41 2.36 64.58
CA GLY A 635 -9.45 3.44 64.37
C GLY A 635 -8.04 2.96 64.01
N ASN A 636 -7.82 1.66 63.86
CA ASN A 636 -6.50 1.05 63.66
C ASN A 636 -6.37 0.42 62.27
N ARG A 637 -5.12 0.19 61.84
CA ARG A 637 -4.83 -0.63 60.64
C ARG A 637 -5.42 -2.02 60.80
N ASP A 638 -6.15 -2.48 59.79
CA ASP A 638 -6.77 -3.80 59.75
C ASP A 638 -6.40 -4.53 58.44
N PRO A 639 -5.63 -5.63 58.52
CA PRO A 639 -5.29 -6.45 57.36
C PRO A 639 -6.51 -7.02 56.61
N ALA A 640 -7.68 -7.15 57.25
CA ALA A 640 -8.90 -7.58 56.58
C ALA A 640 -9.44 -6.52 55.60
N ILE A 641 -9.24 -5.23 55.90
CA ILE A 641 -9.58 -4.13 54.99
C ILE A 641 -8.64 -4.14 53.79
N GLU A 642 -7.32 -4.28 54.02
CA GLU A 642 -6.33 -4.42 52.93
C GLU A 642 -6.68 -5.63 52.03
N TRP A 643 -7.10 -6.75 52.63
CA TRP A 643 -7.52 -7.96 51.90
C TRP A 643 -8.82 -7.77 51.11
N SER A 644 -9.73 -6.91 51.59
CA SER A 644 -10.97 -6.59 50.86
C SER A 644 -10.69 -5.86 49.54
N VAL A 645 -9.73 -4.93 49.53
CA VAL A 645 -9.25 -4.23 48.32
C VAL A 645 -8.64 -5.22 47.33
N VAL A 646 -7.77 -6.13 47.81
CA VAL A 646 -7.14 -7.16 46.96
C VAL A 646 -8.19 -8.08 46.31
N LYS A 647 -9.21 -8.48 47.07
CA LYS A 647 -10.32 -9.30 46.56
C LYS A 647 -11.08 -8.60 45.43
N ALA A 648 -11.42 -7.32 45.60
CA ALA A 648 -12.10 -6.54 44.58
C ALA A 648 -11.25 -6.42 43.30
N ILE A 649 -9.96 -6.12 43.43
CA ILE A 649 -9.04 -6.02 42.29
C ILE A 649 -8.97 -7.36 41.54
N ALA A 650 -8.73 -8.47 42.26
CA ALA A 650 -8.66 -9.80 41.65
C ALA A 650 -9.98 -10.17 40.95
N ALA A 651 -11.12 -9.86 41.58
CA ALA A 651 -12.45 -10.10 41.03
C ALA A 651 -12.66 -9.37 39.70
N PHE A 652 -12.39 -8.06 39.64
CA PHE A 652 -12.54 -7.28 38.42
C PHE A 652 -11.59 -7.73 37.30
N ARG A 653 -10.37 -8.13 37.64
CA ARG A 653 -9.41 -8.65 36.66
C ARG A 653 -9.81 -10.01 36.10
N ASN A 654 -10.59 -10.80 36.85
CA ASN A 654 -11.07 -12.11 36.40
C ASN A 654 -12.45 -12.08 35.73
N THR A 655 -13.12 -10.94 35.71
CA THR A 655 -14.40 -10.71 35.02
C THR A 655 -14.24 -9.72 33.86
N ASP A 656 -15.33 -9.10 33.41
CA ASP A 656 -15.35 -8.13 32.31
C ASP A 656 -14.72 -6.75 32.65
N GLY A 657 -13.81 -6.72 33.64
CA GLY A 657 -13.26 -5.50 34.21
C GLY A 657 -14.20 -4.87 35.24
N GLY A 658 -13.91 -3.61 35.61
CA GLY A 658 -14.73 -2.84 36.52
C GLY A 658 -13.97 -1.67 37.15
N GLU A 659 -14.56 -1.09 38.17
CA GLU A 659 -14.13 0.16 38.80
C GLU A 659 -14.12 -0.01 40.32
N LEU A 660 -13.03 0.40 40.96
CA LEU A 660 -12.90 0.45 42.42
C LEU A 660 -12.70 1.90 42.84
N VAL A 661 -13.54 2.35 43.77
CA VAL A 661 -13.43 3.67 44.39
C VAL A 661 -13.09 3.49 45.86
N ILE A 662 -11.98 4.07 46.30
CA ILE A 662 -11.52 4.02 47.69
C ILE A 662 -11.60 5.42 48.29
N GLY A 663 -12.19 5.54 49.47
CA GLY A 663 -12.50 6.82 50.13
C GLY A 663 -13.99 7.18 50.07
N ILE A 664 -14.87 6.24 49.70
CA ILE A 664 -16.34 6.41 49.67
C ILE A 664 -16.98 5.28 50.49
N ASP A 665 -17.91 5.60 51.38
CA ASP A 665 -18.65 4.59 52.14
C ASP A 665 -19.80 3.94 51.34
N ASP A 666 -20.43 2.92 51.93
CA ASP A 666 -21.51 2.15 51.30
C ASP A 666 -22.77 3.01 51.02
N MET A 667 -22.86 4.20 51.62
CA MET A 667 -23.93 5.19 51.41
C MET A 667 -23.54 6.26 50.38
N GLY A 668 -22.38 6.13 49.73
CA GLY A 668 -21.88 7.09 48.76
C GLY A 668 -21.30 8.37 49.38
N GLN A 669 -21.05 8.41 50.70
CA GLN A 669 -20.48 9.57 51.36
C GLN A 669 -18.95 9.56 51.30
N PRO A 670 -18.32 10.72 51.08
CA PRO A 670 -16.87 10.85 51.07
C PRO A 670 -16.27 10.67 52.46
N VAL A 671 -15.34 9.72 52.57
CA VAL A 671 -14.53 9.42 53.77
C VAL A 671 -13.10 9.91 53.58
N GLY A 672 -12.57 9.79 52.36
CA GLY A 672 -11.21 10.18 52.00
C GLY A 672 -10.14 9.12 52.26
N ILE A 673 -9.16 9.03 51.36
CA ILE A 673 -7.99 8.15 51.54
C ILE A 673 -7.01 8.67 52.61
N GLU A 674 -7.19 9.91 53.05
CA GLU A 674 -6.43 10.55 54.13
C GLU A 674 -6.52 9.75 55.44
N GLU A 675 -7.63 9.03 55.65
CA GLU A 675 -7.83 8.13 56.78
C GLU A 675 -6.76 7.02 56.86
N ASP A 676 -6.15 6.66 55.74
CA ASP A 676 -5.07 5.66 55.69
C ASP A 676 -3.67 6.27 55.87
N TYR A 677 -3.52 7.59 55.78
CA TYR A 677 -2.22 8.27 55.80
C TYR A 677 -1.39 7.97 57.06
N PRO A 678 -1.97 7.90 58.28
CA PRO A 678 -1.23 7.53 59.49
C PRO A 678 -0.56 6.14 59.44
N PHE A 679 -0.97 5.26 58.52
CA PHE A 679 -0.50 3.88 58.44
C PHE A 679 0.44 3.62 57.25
N VAL A 680 0.74 4.65 56.44
CA VAL A 680 1.68 4.57 55.31
C VAL A 680 2.96 5.35 55.61
N LYS A 681 4.09 4.92 55.04
CA LYS A 681 5.43 5.39 55.44
C LYS A 681 5.59 6.92 55.37
N SER A 682 5.11 7.54 54.30
CA SER A 682 5.29 8.98 54.04
C SER A 682 4.14 9.85 54.54
N HIS A 683 3.11 9.25 55.17
CA HIS A 683 1.96 9.95 55.75
C HIS A 683 1.24 10.92 54.79
N ASN A 684 1.28 10.63 53.50
CA ASN A 684 0.73 11.46 52.43
C ASN A 684 0.29 10.57 51.26
N ARG A 685 -0.32 11.19 50.23
CA ARG A 685 -0.80 10.51 49.02
C ARG A 685 0.28 9.66 48.35
N ASP A 686 1.48 10.18 48.17
CA ASP A 686 2.55 9.43 47.51
C ASP A 686 2.96 8.18 48.32
N GLY A 687 2.91 8.28 49.66
CA GLY A 687 3.07 7.14 50.56
C GLY A 687 1.94 6.11 50.44
N TRP A 688 0.71 6.57 50.20
CA TRP A 688 -0.45 5.72 49.96
C TRP A 688 -0.36 4.98 48.63
N GLU A 689 0.02 5.66 47.56
CA GLU A 689 0.23 5.05 46.24
C GLU A 689 1.31 3.97 46.27
N LEU A 690 2.44 4.28 46.91
CA LEU A 690 3.53 3.32 47.09
C LEU A 690 3.07 2.11 47.90
N TRP A 691 2.21 2.30 48.91
CA TRP A 691 1.63 1.20 49.66
C TRP A 691 0.73 0.33 48.77
N LEU A 692 -0.20 0.93 48.02
CA LEU A 692 -1.13 0.20 47.15
C LEU A 692 -0.37 -0.63 46.10
N ASN A 693 0.63 -0.03 45.45
CA ASN A 693 1.49 -0.73 44.49
C ASN A 693 2.24 -1.91 45.12
N ASN A 694 2.76 -1.75 46.34
CA ASN A 694 3.40 -2.84 47.07
C ASN A 694 2.40 -3.94 47.47
N LEU A 695 1.19 -3.57 47.93
CA LEU A 695 0.14 -4.53 48.28
C LEU A 695 -0.23 -5.38 47.07
N ILE A 696 -0.49 -4.77 45.91
CA ILE A 696 -0.79 -5.47 44.67
C ILE A 696 0.39 -6.34 44.24
N SER A 697 1.62 -5.80 44.27
CA SER A 697 2.81 -6.56 43.88
C SER A 697 3.03 -7.80 44.75
N MET A 698 2.71 -7.75 46.04
CA MET A 698 2.88 -8.86 46.97
C MET A 698 1.74 -9.89 46.90
N THR A 699 0.53 -9.47 46.54
CA THR A 699 -0.67 -10.31 46.62
C THR A 699 -1.15 -10.82 45.26
N LEU A 700 -0.99 -10.04 44.20
CA LEU A 700 -1.43 -10.33 42.82
C LEU A 700 -0.25 -10.48 41.84
N GLY A 701 0.92 -9.92 42.17
CA GLY A 701 2.16 -10.04 41.40
C GLY A 701 2.61 -8.74 40.73
N LYS A 702 3.87 -8.71 40.28
CA LYS A 702 4.54 -7.51 39.75
C LYS A 702 3.95 -6.98 38.43
N ILE A 703 3.44 -7.88 37.59
CA ILE A 703 2.83 -7.53 36.29
C ILE A 703 1.56 -6.72 36.55
N GLU A 704 0.69 -7.20 37.44
CA GLU A 704 -0.54 -6.51 37.82
C GLU A 704 -0.27 -5.16 38.47
N ALA A 705 0.77 -5.07 39.32
CA ALA A 705 1.17 -3.80 39.93
C ALA A 705 1.65 -2.74 38.90
N THR A 706 2.10 -3.16 37.71
CA THR A 706 2.49 -2.22 36.63
C THR A 706 1.29 -1.82 35.77
N ALA A 707 0.22 -2.63 35.77
CA ALA A 707 -0.97 -2.41 34.96
C ALA A 707 -2.04 -1.55 35.65
N ILE A 708 -1.93 -1.36 36.97
CA ILE A 708 -2.91 -0.63 37.78
C ILE A 708 -2.35 0.74 38.12
N THR A 709 -3.05 1.80 37.72
CA THR A 709 -2.69 3.18 38.02
C THR A 709 -3.88 3.88 38.68
N PRO A 710 -3.79 4.25 39.97
CA PRO A 710 -4.84 5.02 40.63
C PRO A 710 -4.89 6.44 40.09
N ARG A 711 -6.11 6.97 39.92
CA ARG A 711 -6.38 8.38 39.68
C ARG A 711 -6.98 8.98 40.95
N TYR A 712 -6.82 10.29 41.16
CA TYR A 712 -7.27 10.96 42.38
C TYR A 712 -8.19 12.13 42.04
N CYS A 713 -9.19 12.32 42.88
CA CYS A 713 -10.23 13.33 42.73
C CYS A 713 -10.56 13.93 44.10
N GLU A 714 -10.99 15.18 44.14
CA GLU A 714 -11.55 15.79 45.35
C GLU A 714 -13.07 15.63 45.32
N VAL A 715 -13.66 15.05 46.37
CA VAL A 715 -15.11 14.95 46.56
C VAL A 715 -15.44 15.53 47.94
N ASP A 716 -16.22 16.61 47.96
CA ASP A 716 -16.57 17.39 49.15
C ASP A 716 -15.36 17.74 50.06
N GLY A 717 -14.21 18.02 49.44
CA GLY A 717 -12.97 18.42 50.15
C GLY A 717 -12.16 17.26 50.73
N THR A 718 -12.41 16.03 50.28
CA THR A 718 -11.60 14.85 50.61
C THR A 718 -11.08 14.16 49.36
N THR A 719 -9.89 13.57 49.43
CA THR A 719 -9.30 12.86 48.30
C THR A 719 -9.87 11.46 48.16
N VAL A 720 -10.42 11.14 47.00
CA VAL A 720 -10.90 9.80 46.64
C VAL A 720 -9.97 9.19 45.59
N ALA A 721 -9.60 7.93 45.78
CA ALA A 721 -8.84 7.16 44.80
C ALA A 721 -9.79 6.37 43.89
N TYR A 722 -9.67 6.58 42.59
CA TYR A 722 -10.40 5.87 41.55
C TYR A 722 -9.46 4.98 40.75
N ILE A 723 -9.80 3.70 40.65
CA ILE A 723 -9.01 2.71 39.93
C ILE A 723 -9.92 1.99 38.96
N LYS A 724 -9.53 1.98 37.68
CA LYS A 724 -10.22 1.19 36.66
C LYS A 724 -9.43 -0.05 36.27
N PHE A 725 -10.14 -1.16 36.11
CA PHE A 725 -9.60 -2.42 35.67
C PHE A 725 -10.21 -2.82 34.32
N SER A 726 -9.34 -3.18 33.39
CA SER A 726 -9.73 -3.98 32.22
C SER A 726 -9.72 -5.46 32.60
N PRO A 727 -10.43 -6.34 31.84
CA PRO A 727 -10.26 -7.78 31.96
C PRO A 727 -8.79 -8.18 31.88
N GLY A 728 -8.38 -9.12 32.73
CA GLY A 728 -7.05 -9.71 32.68
C GLY A 728 -6.88 -10.54 31.40
N SER A 729 -5.69 -10.49 30.80
CA SER A 729 -5.36 -11.37 29.65
C SER A 729 -5.11 -12.82 30.06
N ALA A 730 -5.05 -13.09 31.37
CA ALA A 730 -4.92 -14.41 31.97
C ALA A 730 -5.55 -14.40 33.37
N PRO A 731 -5.86 -15.59 33.95
CA PRO A 731 -6.36 -15.72 35.32
C PRO A 731 -5.46 -15.05 36.37
N VAL A 732 -6.02 -14.15 37.18
CA VAL A 732 -5.33 -13.45 38.28
C VAL A 732 -5.67 -14.10 39.62
N PHE A 733 -4.65 -14.59 40.32
CA PHE A 733 -4.82 -15.23 41.62
C PHE A 733 -4.31 -14.33 42.75
N ALA A 734 -5.08 -14.23 43.82
CA ALA A 734 -4.73 -13.49 45.02
C ALA A 734 -4.10 -14.39 46.09
N THR A 735 -3.02 -13.91 46.70
CA THR A 735 -2.31 -14.58 47.80
C THR A 735 -2.36 -13.71 49.06
N PRO A 736 -2.87 -14.21 50.21
CA PRO A 736 -2.93 -13.45 51.44
C PRO A 736 -1.54 -13.05 51.93
N THR A 737 -1.43 -11.83 52.49
CA THR A 737 -0.23 -11.44 53.23
C THR A 737 -0.19 -12.19 54.57
N LYS A 738 1.01 -12.38 55.15
CA LYS A 738 1.20 -13.09 56.43
C LYS A 738 0.40 -12.51 57.61
N SER A 739 -0.11 -11.28 57.48
CA SER A 739 -0.91 -10.58 58.49
C SER A 739 -2.43 -10.70 58.30
N ALA A 740 -2.93 -11.29 57.21
CA ALA A 740 -4.36 -11.27 56.84
C ALA A 740 -5.06 -12.64 56.90
N THR A 741 -4.47 -13.66 57.53
CA THR A 741 -5.06 -15.00 57.63
C THR A 741 -6.31 -15.03 58.52
N PRO A 742 -7.45 -15.58 58.06
CA PRO A 742 -8.55 -15.93 58.94
C PRO A 742 -8.15 -17.12 59.83
N ALA A 743 -8.86 -17.25 60.96
CA ALA A 743 -8.56 -18.13 62.07
C ALA A 743 -8.24 -19.61 61.74
N LYS A 744 -7.33 -20.15 62.58
CA LYS A 744 -6.95 -21.55 62.85
C LYS A 744 -7.56 -22.65 61.95
N GLY A 745 -6.72 -23.22 61.07
CA GLY A 745 -6.97 -24.55 60.49
C GLY A 745 -6.19 -24.95 59.23
N SER A 746 -5.65 -24.02 58.44
CA SER A 746 -4.99 -24.36 57.17
C SER A 746 -3.46 -24.49 57.28
N ARG A 747 -2.89 -25.44 56.54
CA ARG A 747 -1.46 -25.73 56.44
C ARG A 747 -0.75 -24.61 55.64
N SER A 748 0.46 -24.24 56.08
CA SER A 748 1.44 -23.37 55.40
C SER A 748 0.93 -22.05 54.78
N ALA A 749 1.08 -20.97 55.54
CA ALA A 749 0.97 -19.60 55.04
C ALA A 749 1.97 -19.35 53.89
N GLY A 750 1.46 -19.18 52.66
CA GLY A 750 2.25 -18.78 51.49
C GLY A 750 1.96 -19.53 50.19
N GLU A 751 1.16 -20.61 50.19
CA GLU A 751 0.90 -21.41 48.98
C GLU A 751 -0.56 -21.38 48.49
N ASP A 752 -1.51 -20.98 49.33
CA ASP A 752 -2.93 -20.92 48.95
C ASP A 752 -3.19 -19.71 48.02
N LYS A 753 -3.46 -20.01 46.74
CA LYS A 753 -3.88 -19.05 45.72
C LYS A 753 -5.41 -19.03 45.62
N PHE A 754 -6.00 -17.85 45.74
CA PHE A 754 -7.44 -17.63 45.72
C PHE A 754 -7.85 -17.00 44.39
N PHE A 755 -8.92 -17.52 43.79
CA PHE A 755 -9.49 -16.97 42.56
C PHE A 755 -10.85 -16.34 42.88
N TYR A 756 -10.96 -15.05 42.62
CA TYR A 756 -12.16 -14.27 42.88
C TYR A 756 -12.78 -13.80 41.57
N VAL A 757 -14.12 -13.73 41.52
CA VAL A 757 -14.90 -13.16 40.42
C VAL A 757 -16.01 -12.28 40.97
N ARG A 758 -16.50 -11.33 40.17
CA ARG A 758 -17.72 -10.57 40.44
C ARG A 758 -18.95 -11.40 40.03
N THR A 759 -19.90 -11.55 40.94
CA THR A 759 -21.21 -12.17 40.69
C THR A 759 -22.29 -11.21 41.18
N GLY A 760 -22.87 -10.42 40.27
CA GLY A 760 -23.70 -9.28 40.67
C GLY A 760 -22.89 -8.29 41.51
N ASN A 761 -23.45 -7.71 42.56
CA ASN A 761 -22.74 -6.75 43.42
C ASN A 761 -21.75 -7.38 44.42
N ALA A 762 -21.57 -8.70 44.43
CA ALA A 762 -20.72 -9.40 45.39
C ALA A 762 -19.46 -10.00 44.74
N THR A 763 -18.36 -9.97 45.49
CA THR A 763 -17.13 -10.69 45.14
C THR A 763 -17.19 -12.11 45.70
N GLN A 764 -17.15 -13.11 44.82
CA GLN A 764 -17.23 -14.53 45.18
C GLN A 764 -15.93 -15.26 44.85
N GLN A 765 -15.56 -16.22 45.69
CA GLN A 765 -14.43 -17.11 45.41
C GLN A 765 -14.90 -18.32 44.61
N LEU A 766 -14.23 -18.62 43.50
CA LEU A 766 -14.42 -19.89 42.80
C LEU A 766 -13.34 -20.90 43.20
N VAL A 767 -13.75 -22.16 43.36
CA VAL A 767 -12.88 -23.28 43.74
C VAL A 767 -13.27 -24.53 42.95
N GLY A 768 -12.39 -25.53 42.87
CA GLY A 768 -12.73 -26.84 42.32
C GLY A 768 -13.16 -26.81 40.84
N SER A 769 -14.27 -27.48 40.52
CA SER A 769 -14.81 -27.58 39.15
C SER A 769 -15.22 -26.23 38.58
N ASP A 770 -15.84 -25.37 39.38
CA ASP A 770 -16.40 -24.08 38.92
C ASP A 770 -15.30 -23.14 38.43
N LEU A 771 -14.13 -23.16 39.08
CA LEU A 771 -12.94 -22.43 38.64
C LEU A 771 -12.44 -22.93 37.27
N LEU A 772 -12.37 -24.25 37.09
CA LEU A 772 -11.84 -24.85 35.86
C LEU A 772 -12.76 -24.60 34.67
N ASP A 773 -14.07 -24.68 34.87
CA ASP A 773 -15.05 -24.41 33.83
C ASP A 773 -15.10 -22.91 33.49
N TYR A 774 -15.05 -22.04 34.49
CA TYR A 774 -15.00 -20.60 34.29
C TYR A 774 -13.75 -20.18 33.51
N THR A 775 -12.57 -20.66 33.91
CA THR A 775 -11.30 -20.28 33.25
C THR A 775 -11.23 -20.78 31.80
N LYS A 776 -11.70 -21.99 31.50
CA LYS A 776 -11.79 -22.50 30.12
C LYS A 776 -12.73 -21.68 29.25
N LYS A 777 -13.83 -21.16 29.81
CA LYS A 777 -14.82 -20.36 29.07
C LYS A 777 -14.34 -18.92 28.86
N HIS A 778 -13.74 -18.29 29.87
CA HIS A 778 -13.32 -16.89 29.82
C HIS A 778 -11.96 -16.67 29.14
N TRP A 779 -11.06 -17.67 29.18
CA TRP A 779 -9.78 -17.65 28.47
C TRP A 779 -9.61 -18.95 27.67
N PRO A 780 -10.33 -19.13 26.55
CA PRO A 780 -10.12 -20.25 25.66
C PRO A 780 -8.74 -20.12 25.00
N ASN A 781 -7.86 -21.10 25.25
CA ASN A 781 -6.54 -21.18 24.60
C ASN A 781 -6.65 -21.30 23.08
#